data_AF-E5B152-F1
#
_entry.id   AF-E5B152-F1
#
_cell.length_a   1.000
_cell.length_b   1.000
_cell.length_c   1.000
_cell.angle_alpha   90.00
_cell.angle_beta   90.00
_cell.angle_gamma   90.00
#
_symmetry.space_group_name_H-M   'P 1'
#
loop_
_entity.id
_entity.type
_entity.pdbx_description
1 polymer ?
#
loop_
_entity_poly.entity_id
_entity_poly.type
_entity_poly.pdbx_seq_one_letter_code
_entity_poly.pdbx_strand_id
1 'polypeptide(L)'
;MASVPFDGRPCFFSLEIINRNNSAEEYKFRLLLVEQGQFWLNEIQHCYRVEPGKEQLTLQLEDNELQIAETGDQICTVNEENNDIDCLHYARVNFETLANQSELIKFALISGDSRLLLNIEGPGAEEGLTLPLLFDQNRFNKLFKEEGNATWNRMKGRVILDNTEHNVVGVRQQLLALEASLIDRNLLGIDSDDSVFAVEELLTSYPDLHNAYHQLLAYYQRRNTLPSLVSWSVEYRTLVSHVVATFEQALQQIGLSRALTLQEKRLLHLGICRGDTHERLSPLHPLVLAYHLQLVETIIAEPEQPTLASFASLPPITLDRLVVSGLMPFVYHSEHEYAQLQSVVENRFWIDVIPQRQMSHDYVKRLVKDKLNEFTDAYSRLFQRAGNNALIINAINQGNARELFLGLVEYFKQEKERAISVHVNCYDERLLPNAFDHFAESGSYEQLKIDLGLNSGTWRAEADMLIDLLRSRLTFSKFVLPSANDKLAYAHLAFFTNTAPVDCRQICIEDASSGVLCHGLIAGEGAETQGDAYFTAFGLRNVDTEPYCALRLARLLGCLWQPARQSNSQYHCQGIGLAVSGNFKQLLNHSYDSSLWTTIIDPKVTLDFFTNQKDVVLIHYSDQYTSCAGYDAVTVTKQVELFLRLLQTGNQIGQPTVDSQHLLAEFNAFNGEWLLKMLRSGEKERKEKHGIIGAYKFVQSMLHQSDICWVPLSVAEMIRVSGNVGLRMKESDLSRHLKGYQNGAISDDVLFVGFKENNLYLLPLEVKTGARPDYNYAGRQARELKRYLQQDILGPQTLASQLYRALFYPPGINAG
;
A
#
# COMPACT_ATOMS: atom_id res chain seq x y z
N MET A 1 37.20 37.98 -24.75
CA MET A 1 37.44 36.71 -24.03
C MET A 1 37.93 37.08 -22.65
N ALA A 2 37.21 36.72 -21.59
CA ALA A 2 37.74 36.83 -20.23
C ALA A 2 38.69 35.65 -20.01
N SER A 3 39.98 35.90 -19.78
CA SER A 3 40.91 34.86 -19.35
C SER A 3 40.85 34.80 -17.83
N VAL A 4 40.50 33.62 -17.28
CA VAL A 4 40.63 33.40 -15.83
C VAL A 4 42.13 33.22 -15.55
N PRO A 5 42.77 34.10 -14.75
CA PRO A 5 44.18 33.95 -14.42
C PRO A 5 44.32 32.77 -13.45
N PHE A 6 44.84 31.64 -13.94
CA PHE A 6 45.17 30.49 -13.12
C PHE A 6 46.68 30.38 -13.02
N ASP A 7 47.22 30.56 -11.82
CA ASP A 7 48.65 30.58 -11.50
C ASP A 7 49.13 29.28 -10.82
N GLY A 8 48.29 28.23 -10.83
CA GLY A 8 48.56 26.94 -10.19
C GLY A 8 48.03 26.83 -8.75
N ARG A 9 47.48 27.91 -8.18
CA ARG A 9 46.87 27.90 -6.84
C ARG A 9 45.34 27.78 -6.91
N PRO A 10 44.68 27.26 -5.86
CA PRO A 10 43.21 27.23 -5.78
C PRO A 10 42.59 28.61 -6.02
N CYS A 11 41.80 28.75 -7.09
CA CYS A 11 41.20 30.02 -7.50
C CYS A 11 39.67 29.93 -7.43
N PHE A 12 39.06 30.78 -6.60
CA PHE A 12 37.61 30.87 -6.44
C PHE A 12 37.04 32.06 -7.21
N PHE A 13 35.97 31.85 -7.97
CA PHE A 13 35.31 32.94 -8.71
C PHE A 13 33.84 32.61 -8.97
N SER A 14 33.08 33.63 -9.40
CA SER A 14 31.69 33.46 -9.83
C SER A 14 31.54 33.90 -11.28
N LEU A 15 30.82 33.11 -12.08
CA LEU A 15 30.38 33.49 -13.41
C LEU A 15 28.88 33.77 -13.36
N GLU A 16 28.49 34.99 -13.68
CA GLU A 16 27.10 35.41 -13.71
C GLU A 16 26.67 35.64 -15.16
N ILE A 17 25.60 34.95 -15.55
CA ILE A 17 24.89 35.21 -16.80
C ILE A 17 23.72 36.13 -16.44
N ILE A 18 23.85 37.40 -16.79
CA ILE A 18 22.88 38.47 -16.48
C ILE A 18 22.36 39.12 -17.77
N ASN A 19 21.28 39.90 -17.68
CA ASN A 19 20.65 40.62 -18.80
C ASN A 19 20.08 39.70 -19.88
N ARG A 20 19.41 38.63 -19.47
CA ARG A 20 18.62 37.79 -20.38
C ARG A 20 17.20 38.36 -20.50
N ASN A 21 16.56 38.16 -21.64
CA ASN A 21 15.17 38.60 -21.86
C ASN A 21 14.18 37.92 -20.92
N ASN A 22 14.54 36.75 -20.37
CA ASN A 22 13.80 36.02 -19.36
C ASN A 22 14.66 35.93 -18.09
N SER A 23 14.15 36.41 -16.96
CA SER A 23 14.86 36.36 -15.67
C SER A 23 15.12 34.93 -15.19
N ALA A 24 14.33 33.95 -15.64
CA ALA A 24 14.57 32.53 -15.34
C ALA A 24 15.81 31.97 -16.07
N GLU A 25 16.41 32.72 -16.98
CA GLU A 25 17.64 32.35 -17.70
C GLU A 25 18.90 33.03 -17.11
N GLU A 26 18.75 33.77 -16.00
CA GLU A 26 19.88 34.32 -15.28
C GLU A 26 20.46 33.26 -14.34
N TYR A 27 21.74 32.93 -14.52
CA TYR A 27 22.42 31.88 -13.76
C TYR A 27 23.68 32.43 -13.10
N LYS A 28 23.92 32.02 -11.86
CA LYS A 28 25.14 32.32 -11.11
C LYS A 28 25.89 31.02 -10.79
N PHE A 29 26.99 30.80 -11.49
CA PHE A 29 27.89 29.67 -11.26
C PHE A 29 28.97 30.08 -10.27
N ARG A 30 29.20 29.26 -9.26
CA ARG A 30 30.33 29.41 -8.31
C ARG A 30 31.34 28.32 -8.61
N LEU A 31 32.58 28.71 -8.86
CA LEU A 31 33.59 27.84 -9.45
C LEU A 31 34.86 27.88 -8.59
N LEU A 32 35.49 26.72 -8.50
CA LEU A 32 36.82 26.51 -7.90
C LEU A 32 37.69 25.86 -8.98
N LEU A 33 38.80 26.50 -9.32
CA LEU A 33 39.86 25.93 -10.16
C LEU A 33 40.99 25.43 -9.26
N VAL A 34 41.38 24.18 -9.44
CA VAL A 34 42.51 23.53 -8.75
C VAL A 34 43.34 22.74 -9.76
N GLU A 35 44.63 22.60 -9.51
CA GLU A 35 45.49 21.79 -10.37
C GLU A 35 45.22 20.30 -10.13
N GLN A 36 45.11 19.53 -11.20
CA GLN A 36 44.82 18.10 -11.12
C GLN A 36 45.92 17.38 -10.32
N GLY A 37 45.52 16.61 -9.31
CA GLY A 37 46.44 15.85 -8.46
C GLY A 37 46.99 16.60 -7.25
N GLN A 38 46.73 17.91 -7.09
CA GLN A 38 47.15 18.64 -5.87
C GLN A 38 46.37 18.20 -4.63
N PHE A 39 45.06 17.96 -4.75
CA PHE A 39 44.19 17.55 -3.64
C PHE A 39 43.37 16.33 -4.04
N TRP A 40 43.13 15.42 -3.10
CA TRP A 40 42.18 14.32 -3.30
C TRP A 40 40.75 14.81 -3.07
N LEU A 41 40.05 15.13 -4.15
CA LEU A 41 38.67 15.66 -4.08
C LEU A 41 37.59 14.62 -4.42
N ASN A 42 37.98 13.39 -4.76
CA ASN A 42 37.03 12.33 -5.11
C ASN A 42 36.08 12.01 -3.94
N GLU A 43 36.59 12.07 -2.71
CA GLU A 43 35.80 11.78 -1.50
C GLU A 43 34.65 12.77 -1.27
N ILE A 44 34.80 14.00 -1.79
CA ILE A 44 33.88 15.11 -1.55
C ILE A 44 33.07 15.51 -2.78
N GLN A 45 33.16 14.73 -3.86
CA GLN A 45 32.61 15.07 -5.19
C GLN A 45 31.11 15.41 -5.17
N HIS A 46 30.36 14.95 -4.17
CA HIS A 46 28.90 15.12 -4.08
C HIS A 46 28.44 15.77 -2.77
N CYS A 47 29.36 16.31 -1.98
CA CYS A 47 29.06 16.90 -0.67
C CYS A 47 29.79 18.23 -0.45
N TYR A 48 29.84 19.09 -1.48
CA TYR A 48 30.54 20.37 -1.43
C TYR A 48 29.70 21.55 -1.92
N ARG A 49 30.00 22.72 -1.35
CA ARG A 49 29.47 24.02 -1.75
C ARG A 49 30.63 25.00 -1.88
N VAL A 50 30.79 25.57 -3.06
CA VAL A 50 31.84 26.57 -3.33
C VAL A 50 31.38 27.95 -2.82
N GLU A 51 32.21 28.60 -2.00
CA GLU A 51 31.93 29.94 -1.46
C GLU A 51 33.01 30.95 -1.86
N PRO A 52 32.94 31.53 -3.07
CA PRO A 52 33.99 32.43 -3.57
C PRO A 52 34.21 33.67 -2.70
N GLY A 53 33.16 34.22 -2.08
CA GLY A 53 33.28 35.40 -1.22
C GLY A 53 34.04 35.15 0.09
N LYS A 54 34.28 33.88 0.46
CA LYS A 54 35.06 33.49 1.65
C LYS A 54 36.32 32.69 1.28
N GLU A 55 36.57 32.48 -0.02
CA GLU A 55 37.68 31.64 -0.53
C GLU A 55 37.76 30.26 0.16
N GLN A 56 36.60 29.63 0.38
CA GLN A 56 36.50 28.35 1.07
C GLN A 56 35.60 27.37 0.33
N LEU A 57 35.83 26.08 0.59
CA LEU A 57 34.96 24.99 0.20
C LEU A 57 34.20 24.52 1.45
N THR A 58 32.88 24.62 1.43
CA THR A 58 32.05 24.10 2.52
C THR A 58 31.64 22.68 2.21
N LEU A 59 31.97 21.73 3.09
CA LEU A 59 31.58 20.33 2.96
C LEU A 59 30.41 20.02 3.88
N GLN A 60 29.47 19.21 3.40
CA GLN A 60 28.34 18.73 4.19
C GLN A 60 28.60 17.26 4.53
N LEU A 61 29.13 17.00 5.73
CA LEU A 61 29.53 15.66 6.17
C LEU A 61 28.77 15.26 7.44
N GLU A 62 28.42 13.98 7.52
CA GLU A 62 27.90 13.36 8.76
C GLU A 62 29.02 12.76 9.61
N ASP A 63 30.03 12.20 8.94
CA ASP A 63 31.17 11.57 9.59
C ASP A 63 32.20 12.62 10.03
N ASN A 64 32.86 12.36 11.16
CA ASN A 64 33.94 13.21 11.68
C ASN A 64 35.31 12.90 11.06
N GLU A 65 35.34 12.12 9.97
CA GLU A 65 36.55 11.76 9.24
C GLU A 65 36.45 12.11 7.74
N LEU A 66 37.53 12.62 7.17
CA LEU A 66 37.66 12.95 5.75
C LEU A 66 38.91 12.31 5.16
N GLN A 67 38.77 11.57 4.06
CA GLN A 67 39.91 11.06 3.30
C GLN A 67 40.48 12.13 2.37
N ILE A 68 41.80 12.33 2.43
CA ILE A 68 42.53 13.40 1.74
C ILE A 68 43.67 12.91 0.84
N ALA A 69 43.87 11.59 0.73
CA ALA A 69 44.80 10.97 -0.23
C ALA A 69 44.25 9.62 -0.76
N GLU A 70 44.70 9.20 -1.93
CA GLU A 70 44.31 7.93 -2.57
C GLU A 70 44.80 6.70 -1.79
N THR A 71 46.01 6.77 -1.21
CA THR A 71 46.67 5.66 -0.52
C THR A 71 47.33 6.12 0.77
N GLY A 72 47.26 5.31 1.83
CA GLY A 72 47.94 5.55 3.11
C GLY A 72 46.99 5.42 4.31
N ASP A 73 47.56 5.20 5.50
CA ASP A 73 46.78 4.92 6.72
C ASP A 73 46.99 5.97 7.82
N GLN A 74 47.84 6.98 7.60
CA GLN A 74 48.11 8.01 8.61
C GLN A 74 46.93 8.97 8.75
N ILE A 75 46.46 9.13 9.99
CA ILE A 75 45.31 9.98 10.36
C ILE A 75 45.82 11.20 11.12
N CYS A 76 45.46 12.40 10.66
CA CYS A 76 45.69 13.65 11.40
C CYS A 76 44.46 13.97 12.27
N THR A 77 44.66 14.23 13.56
CA THR A 77 43.59 14.73 14.43
C THR A 77 43.62 16.26 14.48
N VAL A 78 42.50 16.89 14.10
CA VAL A 78 42.36 18.35 14.04
C VAL A 78 41.87 18.89 15.37
N ASN A 79 42.60 19.88 15.90
CA ASN A 79 42.32 20.57 17.14
C ASN A 79 42.44 22.09 16.90
N GLU A 80 41.99 22.95 17.82
CA GLU A 80 42.04 24.42 17.62
C GLU A 80 43.46 24.97 17.30
N GLU A 81 44.52 24.29 17.76
CA GLU A 81 45.92 24.67 17.53
C GLU A 81 46.50 24.17 16.20
N ASN A 82 45.90 23.18 15.54
CA ASN A 82 46.45 22.53 14.36
C ASN A 82 45.43 22.42 13.23
N ASN A 83 45.33 23.49 12.43
CA ASN A 83 44.32 23.65 11.37
C ASN A 83 44.86 23.45 9.96
N ASP A 84 46.17 23.26 9.78
CA ASP A 84 46.81 23.16 8.46
C ASP A 84 47.38 21.75 8.29
N ILE A 85 46.82 20.98 7.35
CA ILE A 85 47.06 19.53 7.20
C ILE A 85 47.77 19.23 5.90
N ASP A 86 48.95 18.62 5.99
CA ASP A 86 49.75 18.26 4.81
C ASP A 86 49.27 16.94 4.17
N CYS A 87 48.83 17.03 2.91
CA CYS A 87 48.32 15.90 2.13
C CYS A 87 49.41 14.89 1.74
N LEU A 88 50.70 15.25 1.84
CA LEU A 88 51.81 14.32 1.59
C LEU A 88 52.06 13.39 2.79
N HIS A 89 51.69 13.81 3.99
CA HIS A 89 51.96 13.09 5.24
C HIS A 89 50.76 12.28 5.72
N TYR A 90 49.55 12.81 5.54
CA TYR A 90 48.32 12.20 6.07
C TYR A 90 47.38 11.78 4.95
N ALA A 91 46.74 10.63 5.12
CA ALA A 91 45.74 10.11 4.21
C ALA A 91 44.30 10.40 4.68
N ARG A 92 44.11 10.59 5.99
CA ARG A 92 42.81 10.92 6.59
C ARG A 92 42.92 12.02 7.62
N VAL A 93 41.81 12.72 7.81
CA VAL A 93 41.63 13.79 8.79
C VAL A 93 40.49 13.42 9.70
N ASN A 94 40.73 13.33 11.00
CA ASN A 94 39.70 13.17 12.02
C ASN A 94 39.52 14.50 12.76
N PHE A 95 38.32 15.05 12.72
CA PHE A 95 37.97 16.35 13.33
C PHE A 95 36.92 16.21 14.45
N GLU A 96 36.77 15.00 15.01
CA GLU A 96 35.82 14.72 16.11
C GLU A 96 36.07 15.60 17.34
N THR A 97 37.33 15.81 17.69
CA THR A 97 37.72 16.71 18.79
C THR A 97 37.24 18.14 18.55
N LEU A 98 37.42 18.65 17.32
CA LEU A 98 37.01 19.99 16.93
C LEU A 98 35.47 20.11 16.90
N ALA A 99 34.78 19.09 16.39
CA ALA A 99 33.32 19.03 16.32
C ALA A 99 32.66 19.04 17.72
N ASN A 100 33.32 18.44 18.72
CA ASN A 100 32.85 18.44 20.11
C ASN A 100 33.14 19.76 20.87
N GLN A 101 34.10 20.55 20.40
CA GLN A 101 34.60 21.75 21.10
C GLN A 101 34.10 23.07 20.50
N SER A 102 33.79 23.09 19.20
CA SER A 102 33.46 24.30 18.44
C SER A 102 32.21 24.10 17.58
N GLU A 103 31.37 25.13 17.46
CA GLU A 103 30.25 25.16 16.51
C GLU A 103 30.71 25.33 15.05
N LEU A 104 31.97 25.72 14.83
CA LEU A 104 32.57 25.93 13.51
C LEU A 104 33.76 25.00 13.33
N ILE A 105 33.65 24.07 12.37
CA ILE A 105 34.70 23.13 12.02
C ILE A 105 35.41 23.65 10.76
N LYS A 106 36.62 24.19 10.91
CA LYS A 106 37.41 24.73 9.80
C LYS A 106 38.85 24.29 9.88
N PHE A 107 39.38 23.82 8.76
CA PHE A 107 40.79 23.47 8.58
C PHE A 107 41.19 23.64 7.11
N ALA A 108 42.48 23.69 6.81
CA ALA A 108 43.00 23.79 5.47
C ALA A 108 43.85 22.59 5.10
N LEU A 109 43.72 22.15 3.86
CA LEU A 109 44.59 21.17 3.25
C LEU A 109 45.76 21.88 2.58
N ILE A 110 46.98 21.41 2.84
CA ILE A 110 48.22 21.89 2.24
C ILE A 110 48.77 20.81 1.32
N SER A 111 49.14 21.21 0.11
CA SER A 111 49.84 20.36 -0.86
C SER A 111 50.88 21.22 -1.58
N GLY A 112 52.15 21.06 -1.20
CA GLY A 112 53.23 21.96 -1.64
C GLY A 112 52.99 23.41 -1.20
N ASP A 113 52.96 24.34 -2.17
CA ASP A 113 52.71 25.78 -1.95
C ASP A 113 51.21 26.16 -2.01
N SER A 114 50.32 25.19 -2.24
CA SER A 114 48.87 25.39 -2.38
C SER A 114 48.14 25.11 -1.08
N ARG A 115 47.15 25.96 -0.77
CA ARG A 115 46.32 25.87 0.45
C ARG A 115 44.84 25.91 0.07
N LEU A 116 44.07 24.90 0.49
CA LEU A 116 42.62 24.82 0.27
C LEU A 116 41.89 24.85 1.61
N LEU A 117 41.11 25.92 1.86
CA LEU A 117 40.35 26.08 3.09
C LEU A 117 39.02 25.31 3.03
N LEU A 118 38.78 24.47 4.03
CA LEU A 118 37.57 23.67 4.21
C LEU A 118 36.76 24.15 5.42
N ASN A 119 35.44 24.11 5.29
CA ASN A 119 34.48 24.35 6.35
C ASN A 119 33.50 23.19 6.40
N ILE A 120 33.34 22.51 7.53
CA ILE A 120 32.39 21.40 7.66
C ILE A 120 31.09 21.94 8.27
N GLU A 121 29.98 21.70 7.58
CA GLU A 121 28.62 21.89 8.09
C GLU A 121 27.99 20.52 8.30
N GLY A 122 27.15 20.38 9.33
CA GLY A 122 26.29 19.21 9.45
C GLY A 122 25.39 19.07 8.21
N PRO A 123 24.88 17.86 7.91
CA PRO A 123 23.96 17.67 6.79
C PRO A 123 22.80 18.66 6.90
N GLY A 124 22.44 19.29 5.78
CA GLY A 124 21.23 20.09 5.71
C GLY A 124 19.99 19.24 5.98
N ALA A 125 18.83 19.86 6.17
CA ALA A 125 17.57 19.11 6.23
C ALA A 125 17.42 18.30 4.93
N GLU A 126 17.59 16.97 5.02
CA GLU A 126 17.48 16.10 3.85
C GLU A 126 16.07 16.19 3.27
N GLU A 127 15.98 16.53 1.98
CA GLU A 127 14.75 16.29 1.23
C GLU A 127 14.55 14.77 1.16
N GLY A 128 13.40 14.29 1.64
CA GLY A 128 13.13 12.85 1.75
C GLY A 128 13.21 12.16 0.38
N LEU A 129 14.07 11.15 0.27
CA LEU A 129 14.21 10.33 -0.93
C LEU A 129 13.03 9.33 -1.05
N THR A 130 12.33 9.38 -2.19
CA THR A 130 11.28 8.40 -2.53
C THR A 130 11.87 7.28 -3.36
N LEU A 131 11.69 6.02 -2.92
CA LEU A 131 12.17 4.82 -3.61
C LEU A 131 11.00 3.84 -3.83
N PRO A 132 10.93 3.15 -4.98
CA PRO A 132 11.73 3.36 -6.20
C PRO A 132 11.54 4.74 -6.82
N LEU A 133 12.56 5.24 -7.55
CA LEU A 133 12.50 6.56 -8.19
C LEU A 133 11.31 6.74 -9.14
N LEU A 134 10.81 5.66 -9.75
CA LEU A 134 9.62 5.70 -10.61
C LEU A 134 8.41 6.36 -9.93
N PHE A 135 8.30 6.24 -8.60
CA PHE A 135 7.20 6.81 -7.81
C PHE A 135 7.52 8.20 -7.22
N ASP A 136 8.69 8.77 -7.52
CA ASP A 136 9.02 10.14 -7.16
C ASP A 136 8.36 11.14 -8.14
N GLN A 137 7.11 11.49 -7.85
CA GLN A 137 6.31 12.41 -8.66
C GLN A 137 6.94 13.81 -8.78
N ASN A 138 7.75 14.25 -7.81
CA ASN A 138 8.40 15.56 -7.86
C ASN A 138 9.45 15.64 -8.98
N ARG A 139 9.98 14.48 -9.41
CA ARG A 139 11.00 14.36 -10.45
C ARG A 139 10.43 13.85 -11.78
N PHE A 140 9.13 14.00 -12.02
CA PHE A 140 8.43 13.50 -13.22
C PHE A 140 9.19 13.72 -14.54
N ASN A 141 9.70 14.94 -14.76
CA ASN A 141 10.41 15.33 -15.99
C ASN A 141 11.74 14.59 -16.22
N LYS A 142 12.28 13.95 -15.18
CA LYS A 142 13.52 13.16 -15.19
C LYS A 142 13.27 11.66 -15.20
N LEU A 143 12.06 11.19 -14.85
CA LEU A 143 11.74 9.75 -14.73
C LEU A 143 11.99 8.95 -16.01
N PHE A 144 11.92 9.58 -17.18
CA PHE A 144 12.05 8.91 -18.48
C PHE A 144 13.28 9.34 -19.27
N LYS A 145 14.27 9.97 -18.61
CA LYS A 145 15.50 10.46 -19.22
C LYS A 145 16.70 9.87 -18.51
N GLU A 146 17.73 9.48 -19.26
CA GLU A 146 18.99 8.92 -18.72
C GLU A 146 19.62 9.77 -17.61
N GLU A 147 19.56 11.09 -17.73
CA GLU A 147 20.06 12.06 -16.73
C GLU A 147 19.32 11.98 -15.39
N GLY A 148 18.16 11.32 -15.35
CA GLY A 148 17.36 11.13 -14.15
C GLY A 148 17.83 9.99 -13.25
N ASN A 149 18.74 9.13 -13.72
CA ASN A 149 19.33 8.04 -12.95
C ASN A 149 19.97 8.57 -11.65
N ALA A 150 19.69 7.90 -10.53
CA ALA A 150 20.52 8.04 -9.33
C ALA A 150 21.65 7.01 -9.37
N THR A 151 22.74 7.28 -8.64
CA THR A 151 23.84 6.33 -8.50
C THR A 151 23.94 5.81 -7.07
N TRP A 152 24.46 4.59 -6.92
CA TRP A 152 24.65 3.95 -5.63
C TRP A 152 26.13 3.98 -5.23
N ASN A 153 26.43 4.66 -4.12
CA ASN A 153 27.75 4.63 -3.51
C ASN A 153 27.87 3.36 -2.66
N ARG A 154 28.52 2.33 -3.21
CA ARG A 154 28.72 1.02 -2.57
C ARG A 154 29.55 1.10 -1.28
N MET A 155 30.50 2.02 -1.21
CA MET A 155 31.38 2.16 -0.06
C MET A 155 30.66 2.79 1.13
N LYS A 156 29.88 3.84 0.87
CA LYS A 156 29.14 4.58 1.92
C LYS A 156 27.74 4.04 2.18
N GLY A 157 27.20 3.21 1.29
CA GLY A 157 25.81 2.77 1.34
C GLY A 157 24.82 3.94 1.18
N ARG A 158 25.15 4.92 0.31
CA ARG A 158 24.39 6.16 0.08
C ARG A 158 23.91 6.27 -1.36
N VAL A 159 22.80 6.97 -1.57
CA VAL A 159 22.28 7.28 -2.91
C VAL A 159 22.77 8.67 -3.32
N ILE A 160 23.38 8.78 -4.50
CA ILE A 160 23.73 10.08 -5.08
C ILE A 160 22.68 10.43 -6.12
N LEU A 161 21.97 11.54 -5.90
CA LEU A 161 20.91 12.01 -6.76
C LEU A 161 21.09 13.49 -7.08
N ASP A 162 21.10 13.85 -8.36
CA ASP A 162 21.28 15.24 -8.81
C ASP A 162 22.53 15.91 -8.18
N ASN A 163 23.60 15.12 -7.97
CA ASN A 163 24.86 15.46 -7.28
C ASN A 163 24.77 15.72 -5.77
N THR A 164 23.66 15.35 -5.14
CA THR A 164 23.47 15.37 -3.69
C THR A 164 23.54 13.94 -3.14
N GLU A 165 24.30 13.73 -2.07
CA GLU A 165 24.24 12.46 -1.32
C GLU A 165 23.03 12.43 -0.38
N HIS A 166 22.28 11.35 -0.44
CA HIS A 166 21.14 11.06 0.43
C HIS A 166 21.44 9.84 1.29
N ASN A 167 21.21 9.96 2.59
CA ASN A 167 21.26 8.83 3.50
C ASN A 167 20.03 7.93 3.31
N VAL A 168 20.23 6.62 3.40
CA VAL A 168 19.16 5.63 3.31
C VAL A 168 19.35 4.64 4.46
N VAL A 169 18.34 4.51 5.32
CA VAL A 169 18.43 3.73 6.57
C VAL A 169 17.45 2.56 6.60
N GLY A 170 17.78 1.56 7.42
CA GLY A 170 16.90 0.42 7.70
C GLY A 170 16.65 -0.48 6.48
N VAL A 171 15.39 -0.89 6.29
CA VAL A 171 14.98 -1.83 5.23
C VAL A 171 15.35 -1.30 3.84
N ARG A 172 15.21 0.02 3.59
CA ARG A 172 15.57 0.61 2.28
C ARG A 172 17.04 0.36 1.93
N GLN A 173 17.94 0.55 2.89
CA GLN A 173 19.37 0.35 2.68
C GLN A 173 19.69 -1.12 2.41
N GLN A 174 19.06 -2.03 3.16
CA GLN A 174 19.23 -3.47 2.99
C GLN A 174 18.79 -3.93 1.60
N LEU A 175 17.67 -3.42 1.10
CA LEU A 175 17.16 -3.75 -0.24
C LEU A 175 18.07 -3.21 -1.34
N LEU A 176 18.55 -1.97 -1.25
CA LEU A 176 19.51 -1.42 -2.21
C LEU A 176 20.86 -2.16 -2.19
N ALA A 177 21.34 -2.53 -1.01
CA ALA A 177 22.56 -3.33 -0.86
C ALA A 177 22.39 -4.72 -1.50
N LEU A 178 21.20 -5.32 -1.37
CA LEU A 178 20.88 -6.58 -2.03
C LEU A 178 20.81 -6.44 -3.56
N GLU A 179 20.17 -5.38 -4.08
CA GLU A 179 20.19 -5.07 -5.52
C GLU A 179 21.63 -4.91 -6.05
N ALA A 180 22.47 -4.16 -5.32
CA ALA A 180 23.87 -3.97 -5.68
C ALA A 180 24.63 -5.30 -5.69
N SER A 181 24.43 -6.15 -4.68
CA SER A 181 25.05 -7.49 -4.62
C SER A 181 24.68 -8.36 -5.82
N LEU A 182 23.40 -8.38 -6.20
CA LEU A 182 22.93 -9.12 -7.38
C LEU A 182 23.60 -8.62 -8.66
N ILE A 183 23.69 -7.31 -8.84
CA ILE A 183 24.24 -6.69 -10.04
C ILE A 183 25.76 -6.88 -10.14
N ASP A 184 26.49 -6.63 -9.05
CA ASP A 184 27.94 -6.70 -9.04
C ASP A 184 28.47 -8.11 -9.26
N ARG A 185 27.70 -9.11 -8.84
CA ARG A 185 28.04 -10.53 -8.96
C ARG A 185 27.38 -11.21 -10.17
N ASN A 186 26.67 -10.47 -11.02
CA ASN A 186 25.88 -11.00 -12.14
C ASN A 186 24.96 -12.15 -11.73
N LEU A 187 24.20 -11.94 -10.65
CA LEU A 187 23.24 -12.91 -10.12
C LEU A 187 21.81 -12.55 -10.51
N LEU A 188 21.03 -13.59 -10.75
CA LEU A 188 19.60 -13.56 -11.01
C LEU A 188 18.77 -13.95 -9.79
N GLY A 189 19.37 -14.52 -8.75
CA GLY A 189 18.65 -14.94 -7.54
C GLY A 189 19.58 -15.54 -6.49
N ILE A 190 19.05 -15.72 -5.28
CA ILE A 190 19.75 -16.27 -4.11
C ILE A 190 18.81 -17.26 -3.41
N ASP A 191 19.31 -18.43 -3.06
CA ASP A 191 18.58 -19.48 -2.35
C ASP A 191 18.93 -19.48 -0.85
N SER A 192 18.15 -20.21 -0.03
CA SER A 192 18.26 -20.19 1.44
C SER A 192 19.55 -20.79 2.00
N ASP A 193 20.28 -21.56 1.21
CA ASP A 193 21.57 -22.18 1.56
C ASP A 193 22.76 -21.33 1.08
N ASP A 194 22.53 -20.05 0.79
CA ASP A 194 23.44 -19.13 0.11
C ASP A 194 23.85 -19.57 -1.30
N SER A 195 23.22 -20.60 -1.87
CA SER A 195 23.43 -20.94 -3.27
C SER A 195 22.89 -19.82 -4.15
N VAL A 196 23.65 -19.50 -5.21
CA VAL A 196 23.33 -18.38 -6.10
C VAL A 196 22.82 -18.89 -7.43
N PHE A 197 21.99 -18.08 -8.09
CA PHE A 197 21.62 -18.28 -9.48
C PHE A 197 22.39 -17.28 -10.34
N ALA A 198 23.47 -17.71 -10.99
CA ALA A 198 24.28 -16.85 -11.84
C ALA A 198 23.69 -16.72 -13.25
N VAL A 199 23.92 -15.59 -13.92
CA VAL A 199 23.46 -15.36 -15.30
C VAL A 199 23.99 -16.43 -16.25
N GLU A 200 25.23 -16.85 -16.06
CA GLU A 200 25.93 -17.85 -16.90
C GLU A 200 25.23 -19.22 -16.92
N GLU A 201 24.44 -19.56 -15.90
CA GLU A 201 23.65 -20.80 -15.88
C GLU A 201 22.60 -20.83 -17.01
N LEU A 202 22.13 -19.67 -17.47
CA LEU A 202 21.18 -19.57 -18.59
C LEU A 202 21.84 -19.83 -19.95
N LEU A 203 23.16 -19.64 -20.09
CA LEU A 203 23.85 -19.62 -21.39
C LEU A 203 23.59 -20.86 -22.24
N THR A 204 23.55 -22.04 -21.60
CA THR A 204 23.42 -23.32 -22.32
C THR A 204 21.96 -23.61 -22.70
N SER A 205 21.00 -23.27 -21.83
CA SER A 205 19.61 -23.69 -21.98
C SER A 205 18.72 -22.60 -22.59
N TYR A 206 19.05 -21.33 -22.34
CA TYR A 206 18.27 -20.15 -22.73
C TYR A 206 19.22 -19.01 -23.18
N PRO A 207 19.95 -19.17 -24.30
CA PRO A 207 20.99 -18.23 -24.73
C PRO A 207 20.47 -16.81 -25.00
N ASP A 208 19.25 -16.68 -25.54
CA ASP A 208 18.65 -15.37 -25.82
C ASP A 208 18.30 -14.62 -24.51
N LEU A 209 17.75 -15.35 -23.54
CA LEU A 209 17.44 -14.80 -22.21
C LEU A 209 18.71 -14.44 -21.44
N HIS A 210 19.75 -15.29 -21.54
CA HIS A 210 21.09 -14.99 -21.02
C HIS A 210 21.60 -13.65 -21.56
N ASN A 211 21.58 -13.48 -22.89
CA ASN A 211 22.03 -12.25 -23.53
C ASN A 211 21.20 -11.03 -23.08
N ALA A 212 19.87 -11.18 -22.96
CA ALA A 212 19.01 -10.10 -22.49
C ALA A 212 19.35 -9.64 -21.07
N TYR A 213 19.50 -10.58 -20.12
CA TYR A 213 19.88 -10.25 -18.74
C TYR A 213 21.31 -9.71 -18.63
N HIS A 214 22.26 -10.27 -19.38
CA HIS A 214 23.63 -9.78 -19.41
C HIS A 214 23.68 -8.31 -19.86
N GLN A 215 22.92 -7.93 -20.89
CA GLN A 215 22.82 -6.53 -21.34
C GLN A 215 22.17 -5.63 -20.28
N LEU A 216 21.11 -6.10 -19.63
CA LEU A 216 20.44 -5.36 -18.55
C LEU A 216 21.37 -5.10 -17.35
N LEU A 217 22.10 -6.12 -16.90
CA LEU A 217 23.04 -6.00 -15.78
C LEU A 217 24.24 -5.12 -16.13
N ALA A 218 24.79 -5.28 -17.34
CA ALA A 218 25.84 -4.41 -17.85
C ALA A 218 25.40 -2.93 -17.91
N TYR A 219 24.13 -2.67 -18.22
CA TYR A 219 23.59 -1.30 -18.18
C TYR A 219 23.65 -0.72 -16.76
N TYR A 220 23.21 -1.47 -15.74
CA TYR A 220 23.28 -1.01 -14.34
C TYR A 220 24.72 -0.73 -13.89
N GLN A 221 25.64 -1.64 -14.20
CA GLN A 221 27.06 -1.51 -13.88
C GLN A 221 27.67 -0.27 -14.56
N ARG A 222 27.45 -0.10 -15.88
CA ARG A 222 27.96 1.03 -16.67
C ARG A 222 27.44 2.38 -16.16
N ARG A 223 26.19 2.43 -15.73
CA ARG A 223 25.53 3.66 -15.22
C ARG A 223 25.70 3.87 -13.71
N ASN A 224 26.38 2.94 -13.03
CA ASN A 224 26.52 2.93 -11.57
C ASN A 224 25.18 3.06 -10.82
N THR A 225 24.12 2.46 -11.36
CA THR A 225 22.74 2.58 -10.86
C THR A 225 22.18 1.20 -10.48
N LEU A 226 20.99 1.19 -9.88
CA LEU A 226 20.27 0.00 -9.42
C LEU A 226 18.84 0.01 -9.99
N PRO A 227 18.13 -1.13 -10.08
CA PRO A 227 16.73 -1.18 -10.51
C PRO A 227 15.83 -0.16 -9.81
N SER A 228 16.00 0.05 -8.49
CA SER A 228 15.21 1.01 -7.73
C SER A 228 15.62 2.48 -7.92
N LEU A 229 16.78 2.71 -8.54
CA LEU A 229 17.46 4.01 -8.73
C LEU A 229 17.52 4.45 -10.19
N VAL A 230 17.03 3.62 -11.11
CA VAL A 230 17.11 3.87 -12.55
C VAL A 230 15.90 4.69 -13.02
N SER A 231 16.17 5.60 -13.94
CA SER A 231 15.14 6.23 -14.76
C SER A 231 14.68 5.27 -15.86
N TRP A 232 13.40 5.30 -16.19
CA TRP A 232 12.82 4.47 -17.24
C TRP A 232 13.01 5.10 -18.63
N SER A 233 14.27 5.34 -18.99
CA SER A 233 14.68 5.89 -20.28
C SER A 233 14.27 5.00 -21.46
N VAL A 234 14.39 5.52 -22.69
CA VAL A 234 14.16 4.72 -23.91
C VAL A 234 15.11 3.51 -23.98
N GLU A 235 16.39 3.70 -23.63
CA GLU A 235 17.40 2.63 -23.63
C GLU A 235 17.03 1.54 -22.63
N TYR A 236 16.72 1.95 -21.38
CA TYR A 236 16.36 1.02 -20.31
C TYR A 236 15.07 0.24 -20.64
N ARG A 237 14.03 0.91 -21.14
CA ARG A 237 12.78 0.24 -21.55
C ARG A 237 13.00 -0.80 -22.65
N THR A 238 13.91 -0.54 -23.58
CA THR A 238 14.24 -1.49 -24.65
C THR A 238 14.91 -2.74 -24.08
N LEU A 239 15.84 -2.58 -23.13
CA LEU A 239 16.50 -3.69 -22.44
C LEU A 239 15.49 -4.53 -21.64
N VAL A 240 14.62 -3.87 -20.87
CA VAL A 240 13.57 -4.53 -20.09
C VAL A 240 12.58 -5.27 -20.99
N SER A 241 12.13 -4.64 -22.08
CA SER A 241 11.24 -5.27 -23.07
C SER A 241 11.85 -6.53 -23.67
N HIS A 242 13.16 -6.51 -23.99
CA HIS A 242 13.85 -7.68 -24.52
C HIS A 242 13.93 -8.84 -23.50
N VAL A 243 14.24 -8.54 -22.23
CA VAL A 243 14.23 -9.52 -21.13
C VAL A 243 12.84 -10.16 -20.97
N VAL A 244 11.81 -9.34 -20.90
CA VAL A 244 10.43 -9.77 -20.70
C VAL A 244 9.95 -10.66 -21.86
N ALA A 245 10.23 -10.26 -23.10
CA ALA A 245 9.83 -11.01 -24.29
C ALA A 245 10.54 -12.38 -24.40
N THR A 246 11.85 -12.42 -24.15
CA THR A 246 12.63 -13.67 -24.20
C THR A 246 12.24 -14.63 -23.07
N PHE A 247 11.94 -14.10 -21.88
CA PHE A 247 11.45 -14.91 -20.77
C PHE A 247 10.07 -15.49 -21.05
N GLU A 248 9.14 -14.69 -21.58
CA GLU A 248 7.81 -15.18 -21.99
C GLU A 248 7.92 -16.32 -23.01
N GLN A 249 8.76 -16.16 -24.03
CA GLN A 249 9.02 -17.21 -25.02
C GLN A 249 9.57 -18.49 -24.40
N ALA A 250 10.49 -18.38 -23.44
CA ALA A 250 11.03 -19.53 -22.73
C ALA A 250 9.95 -20.30 -21.94
N LEU A 251 9.02 -19.59 -21.28
CA LEU A 251 7.91 -20.21 -20.57
C LEU A 251 6.90 -20.88 -21.51
N GLN A 252 6.62 -20.28 -22.67
CA GLN A 252 5.70 -20.84 -23.67
C GLN A 252 6.20 -22.16 -24.27
N GLN A 253 7.50 -22.43 -24.23
CA GLN A 253 8.10 -23.68 -24.73
C GLN A 253 7.92 -24.87 -23.75
N ILE A 254 7.49 -24.61 -22.52
CA ILE A 254 7.28 -25.65 -21.51
C ILE A 254 6.04 -26.48 -21.88
N GLY A 255 6.24 -27.78 -22.09
CA GLY A 255 5.19 -28.68 -22.56
C GLY A 255 4.20 -29.07 -21.45
N LEU A 256 2.92 -29.15 -21.79
CA LEU A 256 1.83 -29.59 -20.91
C LEU A 256 1.91 -31.10 -20.59
N SER A 257 1.20 -31.51 -19.54
CA SER A 257 1.00 -32.90 -19.10
C SER A 257 2.30 -33.66 -18.77
N ARG A 258 3.34 -32.93 -18.34
CA ARG A 258 4.60 -33.53 -17.84
C ARG A 258 5.14 -32.79 -16.63
N ALA A 259 6.02 -33.45 -15.89
CA ALA A 259 6.80 -32.79 -14.86
C ALA A 259 7.82 -31.82 -15.50
N LEU A 260 8.12 -30.74 -14.79
CA LEU A 260 9.16 -29.81 -15.18
C LEU A 260 10.55 -30.44 -15.03
N THR A 261 11.39 -30.23 -16.03
CA THR A 261 12.82 -30.56 -15.99
C THR A 261 13.54 -29.70 -14.95
N LEU A 262 14.75 -30.10 -14.55
CA LEU A 262 15.55 -29.31 -13.61
C LEU A 262 15.83 -27.89 -14.14
N GLN A 263 16.06 -27.75 -15.45
CA GLN A 263 16.31 -26.45 -16.10
C GLN A 263 15.06 -25.55 -16.09
N GLU A 264 13.88 -26.11 -16.33
CA GLU A 264 12.61 -25.35 -16.26
C GLU A 264 12.26 -24.95 -14.82
N LYS A 265 12.53 -25.84 -13.84
CA LYS A 265 12.41 -25.49 -12.42
C LYS A 265 13.37 -24.37 -12.05
N ARG A 266 14.62 -24.44 -12.52
CA ARG A 266 15.63 -23.41 -12.28
C ARG A 266 15.24 -22.08 -12.91
N LEU A 267 14.68 -22.08 -14.13
CA LEU A 267 14.16 -20.88 -14.79
C LEU A 267 13.13 -20.12 -13.93
N LEU A 268 12.26 -20.83 -13.20
CA LEU A 268 11.28 -20.19 -12.30
C LEU A 268 11.86 -19.67 -10.97
N HIS A 269 13.14 -19.88 -10.69
CA HIS A 269 13.85 -19.24 -9.58
C HIS A 269 14.44 -17.88 -9.98
N LEU A 270 14.28 -17.46 -11.23
CA LEU A 270 14.79 -16.19 -11.72
C LEU A 270 14.15 -15.03 -10.97
N GLY A 271 14.98 -14.16 -10.40
CA GLY A 271 14.57 -12.98 -9.65
C GLY A 271 14.14 -13.28 -8.22
N ILE A 272 14.26 -14.52 -7.75
CA ILE A 272 13.86 -14.92 -6.40
C ILE A 272 15.05 -14.84 -5.44
N CYS A 273 14.85 -14.19 -4.30
CA CYS A 273 15.82 -14.10 -3.22
C CYS A 273 15.22 -14.71 -1.95
N ARG A 274 15.85 -15.76 -1.41
CA ARG A 274 15.52 -16.37 -0.12
C ARG A 274 16.59 -16.00 0.89
N GLY A 275 16.17 -15.41 2.00
CA GLY A 275 16.99 -15.30 3.21
C GLY A 275 16.48 -16.26 4.29
N ASP A 276 17.11 -16.23 5.46
CA ASP A 276 16.79 -17.12 6.59
C ASP A 276 15.30 -17.11 7.00
N THR A 277 14.62 -15.98 6.79
CA THR A 277 13.27 -15.73 7.30
C THR A 277 12.26 -15.28 6.24
N HIS A 278 12.69 -14.96 5.02
CA HIS A 278 11.85 -14.34 4.00
C HIS A 278 12.20 -14.82 2.58
N GLU A 279 11.20 -15.16 1.76
CA GLU A 279 11.33 -15.34 0.29
C GLU A 279 10.75 -14.09 -0.40
N ARG A 280 11.47 -13.55 -1.40
CA ARG A 280 11.09 -12.32 -2.11
C ARG A 280 11.25 -12.45 -3.61
N LEU A 281 10.39 -11.78 -4.35
CA LEU A 281 10.65 -11.40 -5.75
C LEU A 281 11.42 -10.07 -5.74
N SER A 282 12.55 -10.07 -6.43
CA SER A 282 13.41 -8.90 -6.61
C SER A 282 12.94 -8.03 -7.78
N PRO A 283 13.43 -6.78 -7.88
CA PRO A 283 13.22 -5.91 -9.02
C PRO A 283 13.69 -6.49 -10.37
N LEU A 284 14.54 -7.52 -10.35
CA LEU A 284 15.01 -8.23 -11.54
C LEU A 284 14.05 -9.34 -11.99
N HIS A 285 13.03 -9.66 -11.20
CA HIS A 285 12.04 -10.67 -11.54
C HIS A 285 11.20 -10.26 -12.77
N PRO A 286 11.00 -11.12 -13.79
CA PRO A 286 10.35 -10.76 -15.05
C PRO A 286 8.93 -10.20 -14.89
N LEU A 287 8.16 -10.70 -13.92
CA LEU A 287 6.83 -10.16 -13.61
C LEU A 287 6.89 -8.71 -13.10
N VAL A 288 7.86 -8.40 -12.24
CA VAL A 288 8.06 -7.05 -11.69
C VAL A 288 8.48 -6.11 -12.81
N LEU A 289 9.42 -6.55 -13.66
CA LEU A 289 9.87 -5.81 -14.83
C LEU A 289 8.74 -5.54 -15.83
N ALA A 290 7.95 -6.56 -16.17
CA ALA A 290 6.85 -6.44 -17.13
C ALA A 290 5.74 -5.50 -16.66
N TYR A 291 5.36 -5.59 -15.38
CA TYR A 291 4.36 -4.70 -14.79
C TYR A 291 4.78 -3.23 -14.84
N HIS A 292 6.00 -2.93 -14.39
CA HIS A 292 6.47 -1.54 -14.36
C HIS A 292 6.78 -1.00 -15.76
N LEU A 293 7.21 -1.85 -16.70
CA LEU A 293 7.31 -1.48 -18.11
C LEU A 293 5.93 -1.05 -18.66
N GLN A 294 4.89 -1.84 -18.42
CA GLN A 294 3.53 -1.51 -18.84
C GLN A 294 3.03 -0.20 -18.21
N LEU A 295 3.28 0.02 -16.91
CA LEU A 295 2.94 1.26 -16.22
C LEU A 295 3.60 2.46 -16.91
N VAL A 296 4.91 2.37 -17.15
CA VAL A 296 5.67 3.46 -17.78
C VAL A 296 5.22 3.72 -19.21
N GLU A 297 4.98 2.68 -20.00
CA GLU A 297 4.47 2.82 -21.36
C GLU A 297 3.09 3.47 -21.37
N THR A 298 2.24 3.16 -20.39
CA THR A 298 0.93 3.81 -20.24
C THR A 298 1.06 5.29 -19.85
N ILE A 299 2.01 5.64 -18.97
CA ILE A 299 2.30 7.04 -18.62
C ILE A 299 2.78 7.83 -19.85
N ILE A 300 3.69 7.26 -20.63
CA ILE A 300 4.29 7.92 -21.81
C ILE A 300 3.28 8.04 -22.96
N ALA A 301 2.36 7.07 -23.09
CA ALA A 301 1.32 7.09 -24.12
C ALA A 301 0.21 8.11 -23.84
N GLU A 302 0.19 8.77 -22.67
CA GLU A 302 -0.76 9.83 -22.36
C GLU A 302 -0.64 10.98 -23.38
N PRO A 303 -1.72 11.41 -24.04
CA PRO A 303 -1.67 12.50 -25.00
C PRO A 303 -1.17 13.79 -24.34
N GLU A 304 -0.26 14.52 -25.00
CA GLU A 304 0.23 15.81 -24.50
C GLU A 304 -0.94 16.79 -24.28
N GLN A 305 -1.28 17.01 -23.01
CA GLN A 305 -2.19 18.07 -22.59
C GLN A 305 -1.40 19.30 -22.14
N PRO A 306 -1.98 20.52 -22.20
CA PRO A 306 -1.31 21.75 -21.77
C PRO A 306 -1.00 21.84 -20.25
N THR A 307 -1.31 20.81 -19.46
CA THR A 307 -1.11 20.70 -18.01
C THR A 307 -0.07 19.63 -17.66
N LEU A 308 0.41 19.60 -16.40
CA LEU A 308 1.23 18.49 -15.89
C LEU A 308 0.59 17.13 -16.21
N ALA A 309 1.42 16.14 -16.57
CA ALA A 309 0.99 14.77 -16.82
C ALA A 309 0.24 14.19 -15.62
N SER A 310 -0.83 13.43 -15.87
CA SER A 310 -1.75 13.02 -14.81
C SER A 310 -1.09 12.18 -13.71
N PHE A 311 -0.08 11.36 -14.06
CA PHE A 311 0.70 10.56 -13.13
C PHE A 311 1.37 11.38 -12.02
N ALA A 312 1.93 12.55 -12.34
CA ALA A 312 2.60 13.42 -11.36
C ALA A 312 1.63 14.05 -10.36
N SER A 313 0.33 14.00 -10.63
CA SER A 313 -0.75 14.54 -9.79
C SER A 313 -1.61 13.47 -9.14
N LEU A 314 -1.26 12.19 -9.28
CA LEU A 314 -2.00 11.09 -8.66
C LEU A 314 -1.86 11.18 -7.14
N PRO A 315 -2.96 10.99 -6.40
CA PRO A 315 -2.88 10.98 -4.95
C PRO A 315 -2.20 9.69 -4.45
N PRO A 316 -1.58 9.72 -3.25
CA PRO A 316 -0.89 8.56 -2.68
C PRO A 316 -1.75 7.29 -2.64
N ILE A 317 -3.03 7.41 -2.29
CA ILE A 317 -4.00 6.31 -2.27
C ILE A 317 -4.15 5.60 -3.62
N THR A 318 -4.14 6.32 -4.75
CA THR A 318 -4.19 5.69 -6.07
C THR A 318 -2.84 5.04 -6.41
N LEU A 319 -1.72 5.67 -6.04
CA LEU A 319 -0.38 5.11 -6.27
C LEU A 319 -0.18 3.81 -5.49
N ASP A 320 -0.71 3.74 -4.27
CA ASP A 320 -0.61 2.56 -3.40
C ASP A 320 -1.33 1.34 -3.96
N ARG A 321 -2.27 1.54 -4.92
CA ARG A 321 -2.98 0.47 -5.65
C ARG A 321 -2.20 -0.06 -6.85
N LEU A 322 -1.15 0.63 -7.30
CA LEU A 322 -0.31 0.22 -8.42
C LEU A 322 0.74 -0.81 -7.96
N VAL A 323 0.30 -2.04 -7.68
CA VAL A 323 1.15 -3.10 -7.12
C VAL A 323 1.20 -4.35 -7.98
N VAL A 324 2.40 -4.92 -8.13
CA VAL A 324 2.65 -6.16 -8.90
C VAL A 324 1.97 -7.37 -8.24
N SER A 325 1.88 -7.40 -6.91
CA SER A 325 1.32 -8.53 -6.16
C SER A 325 -0.10 -8.89 -6.57
N GLY A 326 -0.88 -7.92 -7.06
CA GLY A 326 -2.22 -8.12 -7.58
C GLY A 326 -2.32 -9.04 -8.81
N LEU A 327 -1.22 -9.20 -9.56
CA LEU A 327 -1.16 -10.11 -10.71
C LEU A 327 -0.99 -11.58 -10.31
N MET A 328 -0.51 -11.85 -9.09
CA MET A 328 -0.33 -13.20 -8.55
C MET A 328 -0.65 -13.20 -7.03
N PRO A 329 -1.90 -12.89 -6.62
CA PRO A 329 -2.27 -12.72 -5.21
C PRO A 329 -1.95 -13.94 -4.34
N PHE A 330 -2.04 -15.15 -4.91
CA PHE A 330 -1.74 -16.40 -4.24
C PHE A 330 -0.75 -17.23 -5.03
N VAL A 331 0.23 -17.78 -4.33
CA VAL A 331 1.20 -18.74 -4.87
C VAL A 331 1.33 -19.97 -3.99
N TYR A 332 1.67 -21.12 -4.58
CA TYR A 332 1.84 -22.36 -3.81
C TYR A 332 3.05 -22.31 -2.88
N HIS A 333 2.89 -22.82 -1.65
CA HIS A 333 3.94 -22.98 -0.66
C HIS A 333 4.02 -24.45 -0.20
N SER A 334 5.21 -25.03 -0.17
CA SER A 334 5.41 -26.47 0.13
C SER A 334 4.95 -26.86 1.55
N GLU A 335 5.24 -26.02 2.55
CA GLU A 335 4.95 -26.32 3.96
C GLU A 335 3.62 -25.75 4.48
N HIS A 336 3.10 -24.74 3.79
CA HIS A 336 2.00 -23.89 4.27
C HIS A 336 0.83 -23.85 3.28
N GLU A 337 0.85 -24.74 2.28
CA GLU A 337 -0.10 -24.88 1.16
C GLU A 337 -0.08 -23.69 0.19
N TYR A 338 -0.18 -22.47 0.70
CA TYR A 338 -0.07 -21.25 -0.08
C TYR A 338 0.64 -20.10 0.66
N ALA A 339 1.07 -19.12 -0.12
CA ALA A 339 1.60 -17.84 0.33
C ALA A 339 0.89 -16.70 -0.42
N GLN A 340 0.79 -15.55 0.22
CA GLN A 340 0.31 -14.31 -0.38
C GLN A 340 1.49 -13.48 -0.85
N LEU A 341 1.34 -12.80 -1.98
CA LEU A 341 2.32 -11.83 -2.44
C LEU A 341 1.98 -10.44 -1.90
N GLN A 342 2.97 -9.75 -1.32
CA GLN A 342 2.79 -8.40 -0.76
C GLN A 342 3.95 -7.49 -1.14
N SER A 343 3.66 -6.27 -1.63
CA SER A 343 4.71 -5.28 -1.89
C SER A 343 5.34 -4.78 -0.58
N VAL A 344 6.67 -4.69 -0.57
CA VAL A 344 7.42 -4.10 0.54
C VAL A 344 7.16 -2.59 0.58
N VAL A 345 6.75 -2.07 1.74
CA VAL A 345 6.31 -0.67 1.89
C VAL A 345 7.44 0.31 1.58
N GLU A 346 8.66 -0.02 1.99
CA GLU A 346 9.85 0.79 1.77
C GLU A 346 10.33 0.83 0.33
N ASN A 347 9.98 -0.19 -0.47
CA ASN A 347 10.36 -0.32 -1.86
C ASN A 347 9.42 -1.30 -2.60
N ARG A 348 8.48 -0.74 -3.38
CA ARG A 348 7.41 -1.50 -4.03
C ARG A 348 7.85 -2.42 -5.17
N PHE A 349 9.10 -2.32 -5.63
CA PHE A 349 9.64 -3.28 -6.60
C PHE A 349 9.93 -4.64 -5.97
N TRP A 350 10.16 -4.68 -4.65
CA TRP A 350 10.33 -5.91 -3.90
C TRP A 350 8.96 -6.45 -3.46
N ILE A 351 8.73 -7.74 -3.68
CA ILE A 351 7.48 -8.42 -3.32
C ILE A 351 7.79 -9.57 -2.35
N ASP A 352 7.29 -9.50 -1.13
CA ASP A 352 7.38 -10.58 -0.15
C ASP A 352 6.44 -11.73 -0.53
N VAL A 353 6.94 -12.96 -0.38
CA VAL A 353 6.15 -14.19 -0.41
C VAL A 353 5.86 -14.57 1.02
N ILE A 354 4.67 -14.24 1.52
CA ILE A 354 4.30 -14.41 2.93
C ILE A 354 3.44 -15.67 3.08
N PRO A 355 3.95 -16.74 3.72
CA PRO A 355 3.15 -17.92 3.95
C PRO A 355 1.96 -17.62 4.86
N GLN A 356 0.83 -18.32 4.65
CA GLN A 356 -0.43 -18.05 5.36
C GLN A 356 -0.27 -17.90 6.89
N ARG A 357 0.59 -18.72 7.53
CA ARG A 357 0.75 -18.74 8.99
C ARG A 357 1.65 -17.64 9.55
N GLN A 358 2.30 -16.86 8.69
CA GLN A 358 3.20 -15.76 9.08
C GLN A 358 2.60 -14.37 8.83
N MET A 359 1.33 -14.30 8.40
CA MET A 359 0.63 -13.03 8.20
C MET A 359 0.54 -12.25 9.52
N SER A 360 1.04 -11.01 9.54
CA SER A 360 0.88 -10.13 10.71
C SER A 360 -0.55 -9.59 10.76
N HIS A 361 -1.17 -9.73 11.93
CA HIS A 361 -2.47 -9.14 12.24
C HIS A 361 -2.32 -7.82 13.03
N ASP A 362 -1.17 -7.13 12.96
CA ASP A 362 -0.92 -5.92 13.76
C ASP A 362 -2.01 -4.85 13.59
N TYR A 363 -2.64 -4.79 12.42
CA TYR A 363 -3.73 -3.87 12.16
C TYR A 363 -5.00 -4.15 12.96
N VAL A 364 -5.20 -5.40 13.41
CA VAL A 364 -6.36 -5.81 14.22
C VAL A 364 -6.45 -4.97 15.49
N LYS A 365 -5.31 -4.50 16.02
CA LYS A 365 -5.27 -3.57 17.17
C LYS A 365 -6.09 -2.30 16.89
N ARG A 366 -5.88 -1.70 15.71
CA ARG A 366 -6.59 -0.49 15.29
C ARG A 366 -8.05 -0.81 14.98
N LEU A 367 -8.32 -1.90 14.26
CA LEU A 367 -9.67 -2.38 13.97
C LEU A 367 -10.52 -2.56 15.23
N VAL A 368 -9.99 -3.24 16.25
CA VAL A 368 -10.71 -3.50 17.50
C VAL A 368 -11.08 -2.19 18.18
N LYS A 369 -10.14 -1.26 18.35
CA LYS A 369 -10.40 0.06 18.91
C LYS A 369 -11.48 0.82 18.14
N ASP A 370 -11.37 0.87 16.81
CA ASP A 370 -12.30 1.62 15.97
C ASP A 370 -13.72 1.02 16.06
N LYS A 371 -13.85 -0.32 16.04
CA LYS A 371 -15.14 -1.01 16.16
C LYS A 371 -15.78 -0.88 17.55
N LEU A 372 -14.97 -0.84 18.61
CA LEU A 372 -15.47 -0.53 19.96
C LEU A 372 -16.11 0.85 19.99
N ASN A 373 -15.39 1.87 19.51
CA ASN A 373 -15.88 3.25 19.48
C ASN A 373 -17.14 3.40 18.63
N GLU A 374 -17.13 2.86 17.40
CA GLU A 374 -18.30 2.88 16.51
C GLU A 374 -19.54 2.26 17.15
N PHE A 375 -19.36 1.11 17.82
CA PHE A 375 -20.44 0.40 18.49
C PHE A 375 -20.97 1.17 19.71
N THR A 376 -20.09 1.62 20.60
CA THR A 376 -20.49 2.35 21.82
C THR A 376 -21.14 3.67 21.48
N ASP A 377 -20.71 4.30 20.38
CA ASP A 377 -21.35 5.49 19.83
C ASP A 377 -22.76 5.16 19.33
N ALA A 378 -22.89 4.17 18.44
CA ALA A 378 -24.16 3.74 17.85
C ALA A 378 -25.21 3.37 18.91
N TYR A 379 -24.77 2.66 19.94
CA TYR A 379 -25.61 2.14 21.02
C TYR A 379 -25.40 2.85 22.36
N SER A 380 -25.04 4.14 22.34
CA SER A 380 -24.73 4.92 23.56
C SER A 380 -25.78 4.80 24.67
N ARG A 381 -27.07 4.65 24.32
CA ARG A 381 -28.15 4.42 25.30
C ARG A 381 -27.98 3.16 26.16
N LEU A 382 -27.32 2.11 25.65
CA LEU A 382 -27.01 0.89 26.41
C LEU A 382 -26.04 1.18 27.57
N PHE A 383 -25.21 2.21 27.42
CA PHE A 383 -24.10 2.54 28.32
C PHE A 383 -24.33 3.84 29.14
N GLN A 384 -25.46 4.54 28.94
CA GLN A 384 -25.80 5.81 29.61
C GLN A 384 -26.34 5.66 31.04
N ARG A 385 -26.75 4.47 31.48
CA ARG A 385 -27.32 4.25 32.84
C ARG A 385 -26.22 3.88 33.84
N ALA A 386 -26.33 4.39 35.06
CA ALA A 386 -25.44 4.13 36.20
C ALA A 386 -25.61 2.72 36.80
N GLY A 387 -25.55 1.69 35.96
CA GLY A 387 -25.29 0.30 36.35
C GLY A 387 -24.12 -0.19 35.50
N ASN A 388 -23.21 -0.97 36.08
CA ASN A 388 -22.03 -1.57 35.43
C ASN A 388 -22.40 -2.45 34.22
N ASN A 389 -22.87 -1.85 33.13
CA ASN A 389 -23.15 -2.55 31.89
C ASN A 389 -21.82 -2.74 31.16
N ALA A 390 -21.18 -3.87 31.41
CA ALA A 390 -19.96 -4.22 30.70
C ALA A 390 -20.26 -4.46 29.21
N LEU A 391 -19.40 -3.95 28.34
CA LEU A 391 -19.34 -4.31 26.93
C LEU A 391 -18.84 -5.75 26.82
N ILE A 392 -19.77 -6.68 26.57
CA ILE A 392 -19.48 -8.09 26.31
C ILE A 392 -18.98 -8.28 24.86
N ILE A 393 -17.83 -8.93 24.71
CA ILE A 393 -17.16 -9.22 23.44
C ILE A 393 -16.93 -10.74 23.34
N ASN A 394 -17.23 -11.36 22.20
CA ASN A 394 -16.81 -12.71 21.88
C ASN A 394 -15.55 -12.66 20.99
N ALA A 395 -14.45 -13.24 21.44
CA ALA A 395 -13.24 -13.48 20.66
C ALA A 395 -13.26 -14.92 20.17
N ILE A 396 -13.56 -15.15 18.89
CA ILE A 396 -13.75 -16.49 18.32
C ILE A 396 -12.55 -16.80 17.42
N ASN A 397 -11.89 -17.92 17.69
CA ASN A 397 -10.73 -18.43 16.95
C ASN A 397 -9.55 -17.45 16.90
N GLN A 398 -9.25 -16.79 18.02
CA GLN A 398 -8.19 -15.78 18.11
C GLN A 398 -6.86 -16.34 18.62
N GLY A 399 -6.82 -17.59 19.08
CA GLY A 399 -5.60 -18.22 19.60
C GLY A 399 -4.97 -17.39 20.74
N ASN A 400 -3.79 -16.80 20.50
CA ASN A 400 -3.12 -15.93 21.47
C ASN A 400 -3.90 -14.62 21.73
N ALA A 401 -4.76 -14.19 20.81
CA ALA A 401 -5.59 -12.99 20.94
C ALA A 401 -4.82 -11.71 21.32
N ARG A 402 -3.52 -11.66 21.01
CA ARG A 402 -2.61 -10.57 21.43
C ARG A 402 -3.01 -9.24 20.80
N GLU A 403 -3.31 -9.25 19.52
CA GLU A 403 -3.67 -8.07 18.75
C GLU A 403 -5.04 -7.55 19.18
N LEU A 404 -5.98 -8.45 19.50
CA LEU A 404 -7.27 -8.09 20.09
C LEU A 404 -7.09 -7.43 21.46
N PHE A 405 -6.28 -8.04 22.34
CA PHE A 405 -5.96 -7.48 23.65
C PHE A 405 -5.31 -6.10 23.56
N LEU A 406 -4.30 -5.93 22.70
CA LEU A 406 -3.65 -4.64 22.46
C LEU A 406 -4.62 -3.60 21.88
N GLY A 407 -5.58 -4.00 21.05
CA GLY A 407 -6.65 -3.11 20.58
C GLY A 407 -7.55 -2.61 21.71
N LEU A 408 -7.86 -3.46 22.70
CA LEU A 408 -8.56 -3.03 23.91
C LEU A 408 -7.71 -2.04 24.71
N VAL A 409 -6.41 -2.29 24.85
CA VAL A 409 -5.47 -1.38 25.54
C VAL A 409 -5.50 0.01 24.89
N GLU A 410 -5.51 0.10 23.56
CA GLU A 410 -5.64 1.38 22.84
C GLU A 410 -6.99 2.07 23.08
N TYR A 411 -8.09 1.33 23.19
CA TYR A 411 -9.39 1.87 23.61
C TYR A 411 -9.34 2.47 25.02
N PHE A 412 -8.74 1.76 25.98
CA PHE A 412 -8.58 2.25 27.35
C PHE A 412 -7.63 3.48 27.43
N LYS A 413 -6.58 3.53 26.60
CA LYS A 413 -5.73 4.73 26.46
C LYS A 413 -6.55 5.94 25.99
N GLN A 414 -7.43 5.76 25.00
CA GLN A 414 -8.24 6.84 24.46
C GLN A 414 -9.28 7.36 25.47
N GLU A 415 -10.05 6.46 26.07
CA GLU A 415 -11.20 6.84 26.91
C GLU A 415 -10.85 7.08 28.38
N LYS A 416 -9.70 6.59 28.86
CA LYS A 416 -9.23 6.71 30.25
C LYS A 416 -10.34 6.37 31.25
N GLU A 417 -10.59 7.21 32.25
CA GLU A 417 -11.63 6.99 33.26
C GLU A 417 -13.05 6.86 32.71
N ARG A 418 -13.32 7.30 31.47
CA ARG A 418 -14.62 7.16 30.80
C ARG A 418 -14.79 5.80 30.12
N ALA A 419 -13.73 4.98 30.06
CA ALA A 419 -13.77 3.67 29.42
C ALA A 419 -14.83 2.77 30.05
N ILE A 420 -15.69 2.19 29.21
CA ILE A 420 -16.72 1.24 29.65
C ILE A 420 -16.04 -0.05 30.10
N SER A 421 -16.55 -0.70 31.15
CA SER A 421 -16.06 -2.03 31.54
C SER A 421 -16.23 -3.02 30.38
N VAL A 422 -15.26 -3.90 30.16
CA VAL A 422 -15.25 -4.87 29.07
C VAL A 422 -15.18 -6.28 29.63
N HIS A 423 -16.02 -7.18 29.10
CA HIS A 423 -15.92 -8.62 29.34
C HIS A 423 -15.64 -9.34 28.03
N VAL A 424 -14.61 -10.20 27.99
CA VAL A 424 -14.23 -10.95 26.78
C VAL A 424 -14.46 -12.44 26.98
N ASN A 425 -15.29 -13.05 26.15
CA ASN A 425 -15.42 -14.50 26.05
C ASN A 425 -14.50 -15.01 24.94
N CYS A 426 -13.44 -15.73 25.28
CA CYS A 426 -12.54 -16.35 24.31
C CYS A 426 -13.00 -17.77 23.97
N TYR A 427 -13.27 -18.03 22.70
CA TYR A 427 -13.66 -19.34 22.17
C TYR A 427 -12.61 -19.85 21.18
N ASP A 428 -12.02 -21.00 21.46
CA ASP A 428 -11.06 -21.66 20.59
C ASP A 428 -11.30 -23.18 20.58
N GLU A 429 -10.74 -23.90 19.60
CA GLU A 429 -10.83 -25.38 19.54
C GLU A 429 -10.27 -26.06 20.79
N ARG A 430 -9.29 -25.42 21.44
CA ARG A 430 -8.62 -25.91 22.66
C ARG A 430 -8.36 -24.75 23.60
N LEU A 431 -8.47 -25.00 24.90
CA LEU A 431 -8.12 -24.03 25.93
C LEU A 431 -6.59 -23.93 26.05
N LEU A 432 -6.01 -22.90 25.44
CA LEU A 432 -4.59 -22.58 25.54
C LEU A 432 -4.39 -21.27 26.34
N PRO A 433 -3.19 -21.03 26.91
CA PRO A 433 -2.82 -19.73 27.44
C PRO A 433 -2.81 -18.66 26.32
N ASN A 434 -3.36 -17.49 26.61
CA ASN A 434 -3.41 -16.35 25.68
C ASN A 434 -2.95 -15.04 26.35
N ALA A 435 -2.96 -13.94 25.61
CA ALA A 435 -2.51 -12.64 26.10
C ALA A 435 -3.28 -12.14 27.34
N PHE A 436 -4.56 -12.52 27.50
CA PHE A 436 -5.36 -12.17 28.67
C PHE A 436 -4.90 -12.93 29.93
N ASP A 437 -4.57 -14.21 29.79
CA ASP A 437 -3.99 -15.00 30.88
C ASP A 437 -2.64 -14.41 31.31
N HIS A 438 -1.77 -14.11 30.35
CA HIS A 438 -0.47 -13.49 30.61
C HIS A 438 -0.62 -12.15 31.35
N PHE A 439 -1.58 -11.30 30.98
CA PHE A 439 -1.84 -10.05 31.67
C PHE A 439 -2.36 -10.27 33.11
N ALA A 440 -3.30 -11.21 33.30
CA ALA A 440 -3.90 -11.48 34.59
C ALA A 440 -2.92 -12.12 35.60
N GLU A 441 -2.03 -12.99 35.11
CA GLU A 441 -1.02 -13.68 35.92
C GLU A 441 0.24 -12.83 36.16
N SER A 442 0.44 -11.76 35.38
CA SER A 442 1.60 -10.87 35.52
C SER A 442 1.51 -10.01 36.78
N GLY A 443 2.36 -10.32 37.77
CA GLY A 443 2.52 -9.53 38.99
C GLY A 443 3.45 -8.30 38.86
N SER A 444 4.26 -8.22 37.80
CA SER A 444 5.25 -7.16 37.60
C SER A 444 4.71 -6.01 36.75
N TYR A 445 4.57 -4.81 37.35
CA TYR A 445 4.20 -3.60 36.60
C TYR A 445 5.24 -3.25 35.53
N GLU A 446 6.53 -3.42 35.82
CA GLU A 446 7.59 -3.09 34.86
C GLU A 446 7.55 -3.98 33.62
N GLN A 447 7.26 -5.28 33.78
CA GLN A 447 7.08 -6.18 32.65
C GLN A 447 5.83 -5.82 31.84
N LEU A 448 4.71 -5.53 32.52
CA LEU A 448 3.49 -5.08 31.85
C LEU A 448 3.68 -3.77 31.08
N LYS A 449 4.49 -2.83 31.59
CA LYS A 449 4.79 -1.60 30.85
C LYS A 449 5.59 -1.87 29.57
N ILE A 450 6.47 -2.87 29.57
CA ILE A 450 7.17 -3.32 28.36
C ILE A 450 6.17 -3.95 27.39
N ASP A 451 5.41 -4.95 27.86
CA ASP A 451 4.53 -5.77 27.03
C ASP A 451 3.39 -4.96 26.39
N LEU A 452 2.91 -3.93 27.09
CA LEU A 452 1.84 -3.02 26.64
C LEU A 452 2.36 -1.79 25.86
N GLY A 453 3.68 -1.66 25.70
CA GLY A 453 4.30 -0.52 25.02
C GLY A 453 4.10 0.82 25.74
N LEU A 454 4.08 0.82 27.07
CA LEU A 454 3.86 2.00 27.92
C LEU A 454 5.16 2.69 28.37
N ASN A 455 6.33 2.14 28.00
CA ASN A 455 7.65 2.63 28.42
C ASN A 455 8.19 3.82 27.62
N SER A 456 7.53 4.20 26.53
CA SER A 456 7.94 5.27 25.63
C SER A 456 6.82 6.27 25.40
N GLY A 457 7.18 7.55 25.22
CA GLY A 457 6.24 8.62 24.89
C GLY A 457 5.43 9.14 26.09
N THR A 458 4.26 9.73 25.80
CA THR A 458 3.41 10.44 26.76
C THR A 458 2.78 9.57 27.85
N TRP A 459 2.69 8.26 27.61
CA TRP A 459 2.04 7.30 28.52
C TRP A 459 2.94 6.80 29.64
N ARG A 460 4.24 7.08 29.62
CA ARG A 460 5.18 6.63 30.66
C ARG A 460 4.80 7.11 32.06
N ALA A 461 4.21 8.30 32.16
CA ALA A 461 3.77 8.88 33.44
C ALA A 461 2.39 8.36 33.92
N GLU A 462 1.57 7.84 33.00
CA GLU A 462 0.18 7.38 33.28
C GLU A 462 0.06 5.85 33.22
N ALA A 463 1.18 5.13 33.06
CA ALA A 463 1.17 3.68 32.80
C ALA A 463 0.57 2.86 33.94
N ASP A 464 0.88 3.20 35.20
CA ASP A 464 0.34 2.48 36.36
C ASP A 464 -1.18 2.67 36.47
N MET A 465 -1.68 3.89 36.23
CA MET A 465 -3.11 4.20 36.21
C MET A 465 -3.84 3.40 35.12
N LEU A 466 -3.26 3.28 33.93
CA LEU A 466 -3.85 2.50 32.84
C LEU A 466 -3.89 1.00 33.18
N ILE A 467 -2.84 0.46 33.79
CA ILE A 467 -2.79 -0.94 34.24
C ILE A 467 -3.87 -1.20 35.31
N ASP A 468 -4.04 -0.28 36.26
CA ASP A 468 -5.07 -0.37 37.30
C ASP A 468 -6.49 -0.28 36.71
N LEU A 469 -6.67 0.59 35.71
CA LEU A 469 -7.92 0.73 34.98
C LEU A 469 -8.26 -0.56 34.23
N LEU A 470 -7.29 -1.16 33.53
CA LEU A 470 -7.46 -2.45 32.85
C LEU A 470 -7.81 -3.54 33.87
N ARG A 471 -7.08 -3.67 34.99
CA ARG A 471 -7.37 -4.69 36.02
C ARG A 471 -8.74 -4.52 36.67
N SER A 472 -9.22 -3.29 36.82
CA SER A 472 -10.51 -3.01 37.43
C SER A 472 -11.70 -3.16 36.47
N ARG A 473 -11.49 -2.97 35.16
CA ARG A 473 -12.57 -2.87 34.18
C ARG A 473 -12.54 -3.91 33.05
N LEU A 474 -11.45 -4.65 32.87
CA LEU A 474 -11.33 -5.72 31.88
C LEU A 474 -11.41 -7.09 32.56
N THR A 475 -12.34 -7.92 32.13
CA THR A 475 -12.50 -9.31 32.59
C THR A 475 -12.60 -10.24 31.40
N PHE A 476 -12.27 -11.52 31.57
CA PHE A 476 -12.37 -12.49 30.49
C PHE A 476 -12.74 -13.89 31.01
N SER A 477 -13.32 -14.70 30.13
CA SER A 477 -13.69 -16.10 30.34
C SER A 477 -13.24 -16.91 29.12
N LYS A 478 -12.81 -18.16 29.32
CA LYS A 478 -12.37 -19.05 28.22
C LYS A 478 -13.32 -20.23 28.07
N PHE A 479 -13.65 -20.54 26.81
CA PHE A 479 -14.57 -21.61 26.43
C PHE A 479 -13.98 -22.41 25.27
N VAL A 480 -14.33 -23.70 25.21
CA VAL A 480 -14.09 -24.50 24.01
C VAL A 480 -15.17 -24.17 22.99
N LEU A 481 -14.82 -24.15 21.70
CA LEU A 481 -15.78 -23.97 20.63
C LEU A 481 -16.94 -24.98 20.76
N PRO A 482 -18.20 -24.49 20.68
CA PRO A 482 -19.36 -25.35 20.82
C PRO A 482 -19.43 -26.42 19.71
N SER A 483 -19.91 -27.61 20.08
CA SER A 483 -20.31 -28.62 19.11
C SER A 483 -21.55 -28.14 18.32
N ALA A 484 -21.88 -28.74 17.17
CA ALA A 484 -22.91 -28.24 16.24
C ALA A 484 -24.32 -27.94 16.83
N ASN A 485 -24.61 -28.38 18.06
CA ASN A 485 -25.88 -28.13 18.76
C ASN A 485 -25.81 -27.10 19.92
N ASP A 486 -24.61 -26.64 20.30
CA ASP A 486 -24.42 -25.71 21.41
C ASP A 486 -24.34 -24.25 20.90
N LYS A 487 -24.85 -23.30 21.70
CA LYS A 487 -24.87 -21.87 21.34
C LYS A 487 -23.73 -21.11 22.01
N LEU A 488 -23.13 -20.17 21.28
CA LEU A 488 -22.23 -19.18 21.85
C LEU A 488 -22.99 -18.26 22.82
N ALA A 489 -22.32 -17.80 23.88
CA ALA A 489 -22.91 -16.84 24.82
C ALA A 489 -23.17 -15.49 24.13
N TYR A 490 -24.17 -14.76 24.63
CA TYR A 490 -24.53 -13.45 24.12
C TYR A 490 -23.34 -12.48 24.20
N ALA A 491 -23.12 -11.71 23.13
CA ALA A 491 -22.20 -10.59 23.11
C ALA A 491 -22.76 -9.38 22.35
N HIS A 492 -22.19 -8.21 22.64
CA HIS A 492 -22.45 -7.02 21.84
C HIS A 492 -21.64 -7.04 20.54
N LEU A 493 -20.36 -7.40 20.64
CA LEU A 493 -19.44 -7.52 19.51
C LEU A 493 -18.84 -8.93 19.47
N ALA A 494 -18.70 -9.50 18.29
CA ALA A 494 -17.83 -10.66 18.05
C ALA A 494 -16.70 -10.29 17.11
N PHE A 495 -15.49 -10.71 17.45
CA PHE A 495 -14.34 -10.73 16.54
C PHE A 495 -14.07 -12.18 16.15
N PHE A 496 -14.28 -12.48 14.87
CA PHE A 496 -14.22 -13.81 14.30
C PHE A 496 -13.03 -13.90 13.35
N THR A 497 -12.13 -14.87 13.56
CA THR A 497 -11.09 -15.20 12.58
C THR A 497 -11.37 -16.57 11.98
N ASN A 498 -11.19 -16.71 10.68
CA ASN A 498 -11.28 -18.02 10.04
C ASN A 498 -10.01 -18.84 10.31
N THR A 499 -10.11 -19.85 11.18
CA THR A 499 -9.03 -20.83 11.41
C THR A 499 -9.23 -22.13 10.63
N ALA A 500 -10.38 -22.29 9.94
CA ALA A 500 -10.58 -23.46 9.09
C ALA A 500 -9.56 -23.39 7.94
N PRO A 501 -8.88 -24.50 7.60
CA PRO A 501 -7.96 -24.52 6.47
C PRO A 501 -8.73 -24.06 5.23
N VAL A 502 -8.21 -23.00 4.61
CA VAL A 502 -8.68 -22.57 3.30
C VAL A 502 -8.14 -23.60 2.34
N ASP A 503 -9.01 -24.40 1.75
CA ASP A 503 -8.62 -25.49 0.86
C ASP A 503 -7.93 -24.88 -0.36
N CYS A 504 -6.62 -25.10 -0.50
CA CYS A 504 -5.89 -24.73 -1.71
C CYS A 504 -6.28 -25.71 -2.82
N ARG A 505 -6.93 -25.21 -3.88
CA ARG A 505 -7.41 -26.00 -5.01
C ARG A 505 -6.75 -25.53 -6.30
N GLN A 506 -6.50 -26.48 -7.19
CA GLN A 506 -6.08 -26.16 -8.54
C GLN A 506 -7.27 -25.64 -9.33
N ILE A 507 -7.08 -24.51 -10.03
CA ILE A 507 -8.11 -23.86 -10.83
C ILE A 507 -7.57 -23.48 -12.21
N CYS A 508 -8.44 -23.38 -13.21
CA CYS A 508 -8.09 -22.78 -14.48
C CYS A 508 -8.19 -21.25 -14.34
N ILE A 509 -7.05 -20.55 -14.48
CA ILE A 509 -6.98 -19.08 -14.35
C ILE A 509 -7.87 -18.41 -15.40
N GLU A 510 -7.94 -18.93 -16.62
CA GLU A 510 -8.74 -18.37 -17.72
C GLU A 510 -10.25 -18.48 -17.47
N ASP A 511 -10.67 -19.55 -16.80
CA ASP A 511 -12.07 -19.77 -16.48
C ASP A 511 -12.47 -19.06 -15.18
N ALA A 512 -11.54 -18.71 -14.28
CA ALA A 512 -11.85 -18.11 -12.98
C ALA A 512 -12.26 -16.63 -13.08
N SER A 513 -13.13 -16.20 -12.16
CA SER A 513 -13.63 -14.82 -12.06
C SER A 513 -12.45 -13.84 -11.94
N SER A 514 -12.52 -12.71 -12.64
CA SER A 514 -11.40 -11.77 -12.76
C SER A 514 -11.51 -10.60 -11.77
N GLY A 515 -10.41 -10.31 -11.09
CA GLY A 515 -10.17 -9.07 -10.34
C GLY A 515 -9.27 -8.07 -11.10
N VAL A 516 -9.06 -8.28 -12.40
CA VAL A 516 -8.15 -7.46 -13.23
C VAL A 516 -8.85 -6.21 -13.74
N LEU A 517 -8.30 -5.05 -13.38
CA LEU A 517 -8.76 -3.72 -13.73
C LEU A 517 -7.66 -2.96 -14.47
N CYS A 518 -8.04 -1.95 -15.26
CA CYS A 518 -7.10 -1.09 -16.00
C CYS A 518 -5.99 -1.88 -16.72
N HIS A 519 -6.38 -2.94 -17.42
CA HIS A 519 -5.46 -3.82 -18.17
C HIS A 519 -4.35 -4.48 -17.32
N GLY A 520 -4.57 -4.66 -16.02
CA GLY A 520 -3.58 -5.25 -15.12
C GLY A 520 -2.74 -4.26 -14.33
N LEU A 521 -2.92 -2.94 -14.52
CA LEU A 521 -2.31 -1.93 -13.64
C LEU A 521 -2.93 -1.90 -12.25
N ILE A 522 -4.19 -2.32 -12.12
CA ILE A 522 -4.83 -2.60 -10.84
C ILE A 522 -5.35 -4.04 -10.95
N ALA A 523 -4.83 -4.94 -10.14
CA ALA A 523 -5.22 -6.34 -10.18
C ALA A 523 -5.39 -6.90 -8.78
N GLY A 524 -6.17 -7.97 -8.65
CA GLY A 524 -6.44 -8.63 -7.39
C GLY A 524 -7.13 -9.97 -7.58
N GLU A 525 -7.64 -10.52 -6.48
CA GLU A 525 -8.46 -11.72 -6.52
C GLU A 525 -9.82 -11.46 -7.14
N GLY A 526 -10.26 -12.36 -8.01
CA GLY A 526 -11.67 -12.49 -8.36
C GLY A 526 -12.30 -13.58 -7.52
N ALA A 527 -13.62 -13.48 -7.34
CA ALA A 527 -14.36 -14.42 -6.50
C ALA A 527 -15.61 -14.93 -7.17
N GLU A 528 -15.99 -16.16 -6.80
CA GLU A 528 -17.22 -16.78 -7.26
C GLU A 528 -17.67 -17.91 -6.34
N THR A 529 -18.95 -18.25 -6.43
CA THR A 529 -19.52 -19.40 -5.73
C THR A 529 -19.74 -20.53 -6.73
N GLN A 530 -19.16 -21.70 -6.45
CA GLN A 530 -19.38 -22.93 -7.22
C GLN A 530 -19.95 -24.01 -6.29
N GLY A 531 -21.23 -24.34 -6.45
CA GLY A 531 -21.95 -25.22 -5.52
C GLY A 531 -22.03 -24.60 -4.12
N ASP A 532 -21.61 -25.34 -3.09
CA ASP A 532 -21.59 -24.85 -1.71
C ASP A 532 -20.27 -24.15 -1.31
N ALA A 533 -19.25 -24.21 -2.16
CA ALA A 533 -17.93 -23.66 -1.92
C ALA A 533 -17.78 -22.26 -2.52
N TYR A 534 -17.04 -21.41 -1.80
CA TYR A 534 -16.70 -20.06 -2.24
C TYR A 534 -15.22 -20.03 -2.62
N PHE A 535 -14.92 -19.58 -3.84
CA PHE A 535 -13.58 -19.55 -4.40
C PHE A 535 -13.07 -18.12 -4.55
N THR A 536 -11.82 -17.86 -4.15
CA THR A 536 -11.07 -16.66 -4.49
C THR A 536 -9.77 -17.05 -5.20
N ALA A 537 -9.45 -16.39 -6.31
CA ALA A 537 -8.24 -16.68 -7.07
C ALA A 537 -7.84 -15.54 -8.00
N PHE A 538 -6.65 -15.62 -8.59
CA PHE A 538 -6.35 -14.84 -9.79
C PHE A 538 -7.09 -15.44 -10.97
N GLY A 539 -7.99 -14.67 -11.59
CA GLY A 539 -8.75 -15.11 -12.74
C GLY A 539 -8.70 -14.11 -13.90
N LEU A 540 -8.91 -14.62 -15.11
CA LEU A 540 -8.80 -13.88 -16.37
C LEU A 540 -10.04 -14.06 -17.24
N ARG A 541 -11.16 -14.56 -16.69
CA ARG A 541 -12.41 -14.71 -17.44
C ARG A 541 -12.83 -13.37 -18.04
N ASN A 542 -13.05 -13.37 -19.35
CA ASN A 542 -13.43 -12.20 -20.15
C ASN A 542 -12.40 -11.04 -20.14
N VAL A 543 -11.13 -11.31 -19.78
CA VAL A 543 -10.04 -10.33 -19.87
C VAL A 543 -9.29 -10.52 -21.18
N ASP A 544 -9.11 -9.44 -21.95
CA ASP A 544 -8.21 -9.47 -23.11
C ASP A 544 -6.76 -9.37 -22.64
N THR A 545 -6.04 -10.49 -22.72
CA THR A 545 -4.64 -10.58 -22.27
C THR A 545 -3.64 -10.35 -23.39
N GLU A 546 -4.05 -10.46 -24.65
CA GLU A 546 -3.13 -10.48 -25.79
C GLU A 546 -2.29 -9.18 -25.91
N PRO A 547 -2.81 -7.98 -25.63
CA PRO A 547 -2.00 -6.76 -25.70
C PRO A 547 -1.01 -6.61 -24.53
N TYR A 548 -1.23 -7.30 -23.40
CA TYR A 548 -0.60 -6.96 -22.13
C TYR A 548 0.31 -8.09 -21.63
N CYS A 549 1.63 -7.92 -21.83
CA CYS A 549 2.61 -8.94 -21.46
C CYS A 549 2.60 -9.28 -19.96
N ALA A 550 2.35 -8.29 -19.09
CA ALA A 550 2.26 -8.52 -17.65
C ALA A 550 1.15 -9.54 -17.30
N LEU A 551 -0.01 -9.46 -17.97
CA LEU A 551 -1.11 -10.42 -17.79
C LEU A 551 -0.76 -11.81 -18.35
N ARG A 552 -0.11 -11.88 -19.52
CA ARG A 552 0.31 -13.16 -20.11
C ARG A 552 1.36 -13.87 -19.24
N LEU A 553 2.33 -13.13 -18.71
CA LEU A 553 3.31 -13.65 -17.77
C LEU A 553 2.69 -14.06 -16.44
N ALA A 554 1.77 -13.27 -15.89
CA ALA A 554 1.03 -13.63 -14.67
C ALA A 554 0.29 -14.97 -14.82
N ARG A 555 -0.38 -15.18 -15.97
CA ARG A 555 -1.01 -16.46 -16.32
C ARG A 555 0.01 -17.60 -16.35
N LEU A 556 1.10 -17.45 -17.11
CA LEU A 556 2.11 -18.49 -17.28
C LEU A 556 2.79 -18.85 -15.94
N LEU A 557 3.26 -17.84 -15.21
CA LEU A 557 3.92 -18.00 -13.92
C LEU A 557 2.97 -18.59 -12.87
N GLY A 558 1.73 -18.09 -12.78
CA GLY A 558 0.71 -18.64 -11.88
C GLY A 558 0.48 -20.13 -12.08
N CYS A 559 0.45 -20.58 -13.34
CA CYS A 559 0.28 -21.99 -13.68
C CYS A 559 1.54 -22.86 -13.50
N LEU A 560 2.73 -22.26 -13.60
CA LEU A 560 4.00 -22.98 -13.51
C LEU A 560 4.59 -22.99 -12.09
N TRP A 561 4.13 -22.09 -11.21
CA TRP A 561 4.67 -21.90 -9.86
C TRP A 561 4.62 -23.16 -9.01
N GLN A 562 3.46 -23.84 -8.96
CA GLN A 562 3.27 -25.07 -8.19
C GLN A 562 4.08 -26.25 -8.78
N PRO A 563 3.99 -26.58 -10.08
CA PRO A 563 4.82 -27.63 -10.68
C PRO A 563 6.34 -27.46 -10.48
N ALA A 564 6.83 -26.23 -10.32
CA ALA A 564 8.25 -26.00 -10.06
C ALA A 564 8.68 -26.36 -8.63
N ARG A 565 7.79 -26.19 -7.66
CA ARG A 565 8.08 -26.36 -6.22
C ARG A 565 7.58 -27.69 -5.66
N GLN A 566 6.57 -28.29 -6.28
CA GLN A 566 6.02 -29.56 -5.84
C GLN A 566 6.66 -30.73 -6.60
N SER A 567 7.31 -31.62 -5.87
CA SER A 567 7.89 -32.84 -6.44
C SER A 567 6.83 -33.72 -7.10
N ASN A 568 7.15 -34.27 -8.27
CA ASN A 568 6.27 -35.14 -9.08
C ASN A 568 4.95 -34.49 -9.55
N SER A 569 4.81 -33.16 -9.46
CA SER A 569 3.66 -32.46 -10.02
C SER A 569 3.83 -32.24 -11.53
N GLN A 570 2.73 -32.39 -12.27
CA GLN A 570 2.69 -32.19 -13.73
C GLN A 570 2.12 -30.82 -14.06
N TYR A 571 2.65 -30.20 -15.10
CA TYR A 571 2.17 -28.92 -15.60
C TYR A 571 0.88 -29.09 -16.42
N HIS A 572 -0.25 -28.64 -15.88
CA HIS A 572 -1.57 -28.72 -16.53
C HIS A 572 -2.19 -27.35 -16.83
N CYS A 573 -1.39 -26.28 -16.83
CA CYS A 573 -1.89 -24.91 -16.98
C CYS A 573 -2.97 -24.54 -15.93
N GLN A 574 -2.77 -24.98 -14.69
CA GLN A 574 -3.66 -24.68 -13.55
C GLN A 574 -2.92 -23.83 -12.53
N GLY A 575 -3.55 -22.76 -12.09
CA GLY A 575 -3.10 -21.95 -10.96
C GLY A 575 -3.68 -22.46 -9.64
N ILE A 576 -3.47 -21.70 -8.57
CA ILE A 576 -4.08 -21.99 -7.27
C ILE A 576 -5.23 -21.03 -6.98
N GLY A 577 -6.26 -21.57 -6.34
CA GLY A 577 -7.40 -20.85 -5.81
C GLY A 577 -7.66 -21.27 -4.37
N LEU A 578 -8.21 -20.36 -3.60
CA LEU A 578 -8.56 -20.54 -2.21
C LEU A 578 -10.04 -20.86 -2.10
N ALA A 579 -10.38 -22.00 -1.49
CA ALA A 579 -11.76 -22.43 -1.29
C ALA A 579 -12.14 -22.43 0.19
N VAL A 580 -13.22 -21.73 0.52
CA VAL A 580 -13.77 -21.73 1.89
C VAL A 580 -14.91 -22.73 1.99
N SER A 581 -14.79 -23.67 2.95
CA SER A 581 -15.72 -24.80 3.13
C SER A 581 -17.04 -24.41 3.82
N GLY A 582 -18.04 -25.30 3.74
CA GLY A 582 -19.34 -25.10 4.41
C GLY A 582 -19.28 -25.05 5.95
N ASN A 583 -18.24 -25.62 6.59
CA ASN A 583 -18.09 -25.58 8.05
C ASN A 583 -17.84 -24.16 8.57
N PHE A 584 -17.10 -23.35 7.81
CA PHE A 584 -16.93 -21.93 8.09
C PHE A 584 -18.28 -21.20 8.14
N LYS A 585 -19.17 -21.45 7.17
CA LYS A 585 -20.52 -20.89 7.14
C LYS A 585 -21.34 -21.25 8.39
N GLN A 586 -21.21 -22.47 8.90
CA GLN A 586 -21.94 -22.92 10.10
C GLN A 586 -21.46 -22.20 11.36
N LEU A 587 -20.15 -22.16 11.62
CA LEU A 587 -19.61 -21.48 12.80
C LEU A 587 -19.89 -19.98 12.75
N LEU A 588 -19.79 -19.39 11.56
CA LEU A 588 -20.10 -18.00 11.32
C LEU A 588 -21.58 -17.67 11.61
N ASN A 589 -22.52 -18.55 11.22
CA ASN A 589 -23.93 -18.43 11.60
C ASN A 589 -24.15 -18.45 13.12
N HIS A 590 -23.42 -19.29 13.87
CA HIS A 590 -23.48 -19.26 15.33
C HIS A 590 -23.00 -17.92 15.91
N SER A 591 -21.93 -17.34 15.33
CA SER A 591 -21.47 -16.00 15.71
C SER A 591 -22.57 -14.95 15.49
N TYR A 592 -23.22 -14.99 14.31
CA TYR A 592 -24.32 -14.09 13.96
C TYR A 592 -25.50 -14.17 14.92
N ASP A 593 -25.86 -15.37 15.36
CA ASP A 593 -26.99 -15.59 16.28
C ASP A 593 -26.69 -15.13 17.72
N SER A 594 -25.42 -15.14 18.11
CA SER A 594 -24.99 -14.82 19.48
C SER A 594 -24.61 -13.36 19.71
N SER A 595 -24.35 -12.60 18.64
CA SER A 595 -23.78 -11.25 18.73
C SER A 595 -24.65 -10.21 18.05
N LEU A 596 -24.64 -8.97 18.56
CA LEU A 596 -25.30 -7.86 17.84
C LEU A 596 -24.53 -7.53 16.55
N TRP A 597 -23.21 -7.35 16.64
CA TRP A 597 -22.32 -7.25 15.47
C TRP A 597 -21.31 -8.39 15.47
N THR A 598 -21.05 -8.96 14.29
CA THR A 598 -19.93 -9.87 14.06
C THR A 598 -18.97 -9.21 13.08
N THR A 599 -17.75 -8.94 13.53
CA THR A 599 -16.63 -8.47 12.72
C THR A 599 -15.74 -9.65 12.40
N ILE A 600 -15.66 -9.96 11.11
CA ILE A 600 -14.87 -11.06 10.57
C ILE A 600 -13.53 -10.46 10.16
N ILE A 601 -12.46 -10.90 10.80
CA ILE A 601 -11.08 -10.50 10.53
C ILE A 601 -10.54 -11.40 9.44
N ASP A 602 -9.93 -10.79 8.42
CA ASP A 602 -9.34 -11.46 7.27
C ASP A 602 -10.28 -12.52 6.69
N PRO A 603 -11.48 -12.11 6.21
CA PRO A 603 -12.56 -13.03 5.82
C PRO A 603 -12.16 -14.04 4.73
N LYS A 604 -11.10 -13.77 3.95
CA LYS A 604 -10.68 -14.55 2.76
C LYS A 604 -11.83 -14.78 1.74
N VAL A 605 -12.87 -13.95 1.80
CA VAL A 605 -14.03 -13.94 0.92
C VAL A 605 -14.40 -12.50 0.58
N THR A 606 -15.04 -12.27 -0.56
CA THR A 606 -15.50 -10.92 -0.95
C THR A 606 -16.91 -10.62 -0.43
N LEU A 607 -17.38 -9.39 -0.60
CA LEU A 607 -18.69 -8.93 -0.11
C LEU A 607 -19.86 -9.77 -0.63
N ASP A 608 -19.73 -10.35 -1.82
CA ASP A 608 -20.74 -11.23 -2.42
C ASP A 608 -21.05 -12.46 -1.58
N PHE A 609 -20.10 -12.90 -0.74
CA PHE A 609 -20.35 -13.99 0.20
C PHE A 609 -21.42 -13.63 1.24
N PHE A 610 -21.49 -12.36 1.67
CA PHE A 610 -22.40 -11.89 2.71
C PHE A 610 -23.74 -11.43 2.16
N THR A 611 -23.75 -10.80 0.98
CA THR A 611 -24.99 -10.31 0.33
C THR A 611 -25.90 -11.45 -0.10
N ASN A 612 -25.33 -12.61 -0.43
CA ASN A 612 -26.10 -13.81 -0.80
C ASN A 612 -26.70 -14.57 0.40
N GLN A 613 -26.38 -14.18 1.63
CA GLN A 613 -26.93 -14.82 2.83
C GLN A 613 -28.24 -14.17 3.25
N LYS A 614 -29.27 -15.00 3.48
CA LYS A 614 -30.56 -14.53 4.01
C LYS A 614 -30.38 -14.05 5.45
N ASP A 615 -31.07 -12.96 5.78
CA ASP A 615 -31.14 -12.36 7.12
C ASP A 615 -29.84 -11.74 7.66
N VAL A 616 -28.84 -11.46 6.80
CA VAL A 616 -27.61 -10.77 7.18
C VAL A 616 -27.58 -9.37 6.55
N VAL A 617 -27.31 -8.36 7.37
CA VAL A 617 -27.12 -6.97 6.94
C VAL A 617 -25.63 -6.64 7.03
N LEU A 618 -25.08 -6.13 5.93
CA LEU A 618 -23.71 -5.64 5.85
C LEU A 618 -23.69 -4.25 6.47
N ILE A 619 -22.96 -4.08 7.57
CA ILE A 619 -22.86 -2.78 8.23
C ILE A 619 -21.71 -1.99 7.64
N HIS A 620 -20.55 -2.63 7.58
CA HIS A 620 -19.29 -1.98 7.27
C HIS A 620 -18.26 -3.02 6.78
N TYR A 621 -17.32 -2.61 5.95
CA TYR A 621 -16.14 -3.38 5.58
C TYR A 621 -14.91 -2.47 5.49
N SER A 622 -13.72 -3.03 5.61
CA SER A 622 -12.44 -2.30 5.54
C SER A 622 -11.41 -3.10 4.74
N ASP A 623 -10.62 -2.41 3.93
CA ASP A 623 -9.67 -2.93 2.93
C ASP A 623 -8.36 -2.13 2.87
N GLN A 624 -7.92 -1.53 3.98
CA GLN A 624 -6.85 -0.51 4.00
C GLN A 624 -5.87 -0.66 5.16
N TYR A 625 -6.07 -1.66 5.99
CA TYR A 625 -5.14 -1.99 7.04
C TYR A 625 -3.91 -2.72 6.49
N THR A 626 -4.05 -3.42 5.37
CA THR A 626 -2.96 -4.08 4.65
C THR A 626 -2.91 -3.63 3.18
N SER A 627 -1.76 -3.84 2.52
CA SER A 627 -1.58 -3.59 1.08
C SER A 627 -2.04 -4.78 0.21
N CYS A 628 -2.82 -5.70 0.77
CA CYS A 628 -3.37 -6.84 0.05
C CYS A 628 -4.64 -6.43 -0.72
N ALA A 629 -4.92 -7.08 -1.85
CA ALA A 629 -6.10 -6.79 -2.66
C ALA A 629 -7.44 -7.23 -2.02
N GLY A 630 -7.42 -7.92 -0.87
CA GLY A 630 -8.62 -8.42 -0.18
C GLY A 630 -9.10 -7.51 0.96
N TYR A 631 -10.27 -7.80 1.52
CA TYR A 631 -10.80 -7.09 2.69
C TYR A 631 -10.06 -7.52 3.97
N ASP A 632 -9.70 -6.57 4.82
CA ASP A 632 -9.12 -6.84 6.13
C ASP A 632 -10.18 -7.20 7.16
N ALA A 633 -11.36 -6.59 7.08
CA ALA A 633 -12.46 -6.92 7.98
C ALA A 633 -13.84 -6.61 7.38
N VAL A 634 -14.82 -7.44 7.72
CA VAL A 634 -16.23 -7.25 7.35
C VAL A 634 -17.10 -7.36 8.60
N THR A 635 -17.87 -6.32 8.88
CA THR A 635 -18.81 -6.25 10.00
C THR A 635 -20.24 -6.42 9.51
N VAL A 636 -20.92 -7.43 10.06
CA VAL A 636 -22.30 -7.76 9.72
C VAL A 636 -23.18 -7.89 10.97
N THR A 637 -24.49 -7.85 10.77
CA THR A 637 -25.49 -8.08 11.81
C THR A 637 -26.65 -8.92 11.32
N LYS A 638 -27.16 -9.78 12.20
CA LYS A 638 -28.42 -10.53 12.01
C LYS A 638 -29.60 -9.88 12.74
N GLN A 639 -29.40 -8.72 13.36
CA GLN A 639 -30.45 -7.97 14.09
C GLN A 639 -31.38 -7.22 13.14
N VAL A 640 -31.86 -7.90 12.10
CA VAL A 640 -32.74 -7.38 11.04
C VAL A 640 -33.99 -6.76 11.65
N GLU A 641 -34.59 -7.40 12.66
CA GLU A 641 -35.83 -6.93 13.31
C GLU A 641 -35.70 -5.54 13.95
N LEU A 642 -34.54 -5.23 14.53
CA LEU A 642 -34.28 -3.90 15.11
C LEU A 642 -34.42 -2.81 14.04
N PHE A 643 -33.80 -3.02 12.88
CA PHE A 643 -33.84 -2.07 11.77
C PHE A 643 -35.21 -2.02 11.11
N LEU A 644 -35.90 -3.15 10.97
CA LEU A 644 -37.28 -3.19 10.50
C LEU A 644 -38.19 -2.34 11.37
N ARG A 645 -38.08 -2.44 12.70
CA ARG A 645 -38.87 -1.61 13.64
C ARG A 645 -38.56 -0.12 13.48
N LEU A 646 -37.30 0.27 13.29
CA LEU A 646 -36.93 1.68 13.05
C LEU A 646 -37.57 2.24 11.79
N LEU A 647 -37.55 1.46 10.71
CA LEU A 647 -38.17 1.83 9.43
C LEU A 647 -39.70 1.94 9.56
N GLN A 648 -40.32 1.08 10.37
CA GLN A 648 -41.76 1.11 10.64
C GLN A 648 -42.19 2.28 11.53
N THR A 649 -41.32 2.74 12.43
CA THR A 649 -41.64 3.84 13.37
C THR A 649 -41.89 5.18 12.65
N GLY A 650 -41.52 5.30 11.37
CA GLY A 650 -41.82 6.45 10.52
C GLY A 650 -43.20 6.42 9.84
N ASN A 651 -43.92 5.30 9.87
CA ASN A 651 -45.22 5.17 9.22
C ASN A 651 -46.32 5.79 10.10
N GLN A 652 -46.92 6.87 9.62
CA GLN A 652 -48.15 7.40 10.20
C GLN A 652 -49.28 6.36 10.07
N ILE A 653 -50.11 6.27 11.10
CA ILE A 653 -51.28 5.40 11.15
C ILE A 653 -52.16 5.66 9.91
N GLY A 654 -52.29 4.67 9.02
CA GLY A 654 -53.19 4.71 7.86
C GLY A 654 -52.54 4.70 6.47
N GLN A 655 -51.22 4.67 6.33
CA GLN A 655 -50.56 4.45 5.04
C GLN A 655 -50.42 2.95 4.70
N PRO A 656 -50.50 2.56 3.40
CA PRO A 656 -50.25 1.19 2.99
C PRO A 656 -48.87 0.74 3.49
N THR A 657 -48.81 -0.46 4.07
CA THR A 657 -47.58 -1.03 4.61
C THR A 657 -46.58 -1.20 3.48
N VAL A 658 -45.62 -0.28 3.38
CA VAL A 658 -44.41 -0.51 2.58
C VAL A 658 -43.76 -1.77 3.12
N ASP A 659 -43.42 -2.71 2.23
CA ASP A 659 -42.68 -3.91 2.59
C ASP A 659 -41.36 -3.49 3.25
N SER A 660 -41.33 -3.59 4.58
CA SER A 660 -40.22 -3.10 5.39
C SER A 660 -38.96 -3.93 5.16
N GLN A 661 -39.11 -5.19 4.72
CA GLN A 661 -37.98 -6.06 4.37
C GLN A 661 -37.34 -5.60 3.07
N HIS A 662 -38.16 -5.30 2.05
CA HIS A 662 -37.65 -4.73 0.81
C HIS A 662 -36.98 -3.37 1.06
N LEU A 663 -37.59 -2.49 1.86
CA LEU A 663 -37.01 -1.20 2.21
C LEU A 663 -35.66 -1.35 2.93
N LEU A 664 -35.53 -2.30 3.86
CA LEU A 664 -34.27 -2.57 4.54
C LEU A 664 -33.18 -3.05 3.58
N ALA A 665 -33.52 -3.93 2.64
CA ALA A 665 -32.58 -4.39 1.62
C ALA A 665 -32.09 -3.22 0.75
N GLU A 666 -32.96 -2.27 0.39
CA GLU A 666 -32.58 -1.07 -0.36
C GLU A 666 -31.67 -0.15 0.45
N PHE A 667 -31.95 0.08 1.74
CA PHE A 667 -31.05 0.85 2.61
C PHE A 667 -29.68 0.19 2.74
N ASN A 668 -29.64 -1.13 2.93
CA ASN A 668 -28.39 -1.89 3.03
C ASN A 668 -27.58 -1.83 1.73
N ALA A 669 -28.24 -2.06 0.58
CA ALA A 669 -27.61 -1.99 -0.73
C ALA A 669 -27.10 -0.58 -1.07
N PHE A 670 -27.79 0.46 -0.61
CA PHE A 670 -27.44 1.85 -0.93
C PHE A 670 -26.39 2.43 0.04
N ASN A 671 -26.58 2.28 1.35
CA ASN A 671 -25.61 2.68 2.38
C ASN A 671 -25.94 2.06 3.76
N GLY A 672 -25.25 0.97 4.13
CA GLY A 672 -25.45 0.28 5.41
C GLY A 672 -25.22 1.15 6.66
N GLU A 673 -24.37 2.18 6.58
CA GLU A 673 -24.09 3.10 7.69
C GLU A 673 -25.30 4.01 8.03
N TRP A 674 -26.17 4.27 7.04
CA TRP A 674 -27.39 5.07 7.28
C TRP A 674 -28.34 4.38 8.26
N LEU A 675 -28.43 3.05 8.22
CA LEU A 675 -29.23 2.28 9.16
C LEU A 675 -28.75 2.50 10.60
N LEU A 676 -27.44 2.60 10.81
CA LEU A 676 -26.85 2.92 12.12
C LEU A 676 -27.08 4.37 12.53
N LYS A 677 -26.91 5.33 11.61
CA LYS A 677 -27.16 6.75 11.91
C LYS A 677 -28.62 6.97 12.30
N MET A 678 -29.55 6.33 11.60
CA MET A 678 -30.98 6.44 11.85
C MET A 678 -31.42 6.04 13.27
N LEU A 679 -30.69 5.15 13.96
CA LEU A 679 -30.92 4.84 15.38
C LEU A 679 -30.88 6.10 16.26
N ARG A 680 -30.00 7.05 15.92
CA ARG A 680 -29.71 8.27 16.71
C ARG A 680 -30.25 9.55 16.06
N SER A 681 -30.51 9.54 14.76
CA SER A 681 -31.01 10.68 13.99
C SER A 681 -32.38 11.18 14.47
N GLY A 682 -32.56 12.52 14.44
CA GLY A 682 -33.87 13.15 14.62
C GLY A 682 -34.78 12.97 13.40
N GLU A 683 -36.06 13.37 13.53
CA GLU A 683 -37.06 13.18 12.46
C GLU A 683 -36.68 13.81 11.11
N LYS A 684 -36.00 14.97 11.13
CA LYS A 684 -35.59 15.66 9.90
C LYS A 684 -34.60 14.84 9.07
N GLU A 685 -33.56 14.32 9.71
CA GLU A 685 -32.51 13.52 9.06
C GLU A 685 -33.06 12.15 8.62
N ARG A 686 -33.94 11.54 9.43
CA ARG A 686 -34.67 10.32 9.00
C ARG A 686 -35.51 10.59 7.76
N LYS A 687 -36.25 11.71 7.72
CA LYS A 687 -37.07 12.10 6.57
C LYS A 687 -36.21 12.35 5.32
N GLU A 688 -35.03 12.94 5.48
CA GLU A 688 -34.05 13.12 4.41
C GLU A 688 -33.64 11.78 3.78
N LYS A 689 -33.20 10.82 4.60
CA LYS A 689 -32.78 9.50 4.10
C LYS A 689 -33.91 8.71 3.43
N HIS A 690 -35.13 8.73 3.99
CA HIS A 690 -36.30 8.15 3.31
C HIS A 690 -36.63 8.89 2.00
N GLY A 691 -36.46 10.21 1.96
CA GLY A 691 -36.64 11.02 0.77
C GLY A 691 -35.69 10.63 -0.35
N ILE A 692 -34.43 10.34 -0.02
CA ILE A 692 -33.43 9.84 -0.98
C ILE A 692 -33.87 8.49 -1.58
N ILE A 693 -34.28 7.55 -0.72
CA ILE A 693 -34.76 6.24 -1.15
C ILE A 693 -36.00 6.35 -2.05
N GLY A 694 -36.98 7.16 -1.64
CA GLY A 694 -38.18 7.41 -2.43
C GLY A 694 -37.89 8.09 -3.78
N ALA A 695 -36.97 9.05 -3.80
CA ALA A 695 -36.62 9.78 -5.02
C ALA A 695 -35.90 8.88 -6.03
N TYR A 696 -34.94 8.03 -5.60
CA TYR A 696 -34.31 7.12 -6.55
C TYR A 696 -35.32 6.08 -7.06
N LYS A 697 -36.21 5.52 -6.23
CA LYS A 697 -37.24 4.58 -6.70
C LYS A 697 -38.17 5.25 -7.73
N PHE A 698 -38.55 6.50 -7.50
CA PHE A 698 -39.34 7.27 -8.45
C PHE A 698 -38.60 7.44 -9.78
N VAL A 699 -37.33 7.85 -9.77
CA VAL A 699 -36.52 7.98 -10.99
C VAL A 699 -36.30 6.64 -11.68
N GLN A 700 -36.00 5.58 -10.93
CA GLN A 700 -35.87 4.22 -11.45
C GLN A 700 -37.15 3.77 -12.18
N SER A 701 -38.33 4.10 -11.66
CA SER A 701 -39.59 3.80 -12.34
C SER A 701 -39.76 4.55 -13.67
N MET A 702 -39.28 5.80 -13.75
CA MET A 702 -39.28 6.58 -15.00
C MET A 702 -38.29 6.03 -16.03
N LEU A 703 -37.17 5.48 -15.56
CA LEU A 703 -36.13 4.89 -16.41
C LEU A 703 -36.42 3.44 -16.80
N HIS A 704 -37.46 2.81 -16.25
CA HIS A 704 -37.73 1.37 -16.43
C HIS A 704 -38.00 0.97 -17.90
N GLN A 705 -38.50 1.90 -18.72
CA GLN A 705 -38.75 1.68 -20.16
C GLN A 705 -37.56 2.10 -21.04
N SER A 706 -36.46 2.56 -20.44
CA SER A 706 -35.25 2.94 -21.18
C SER A 706 -34.55 1.68 -21.71
N ASP A 707 -33.95 1.80 -22.89
CA ASP A 707 -33.06 0.77 -23.45
C ASP A 707 -31.61 0.88 -22.92
N ILE A 708 -31.43 1.55 -21.78
CA ILE A 708 -30.14 1.76 -21.10
C ILE A 708 -30.23 1.00 -19.77
N CYS A 709 -29.20 0.21 -19.44
CA CYS A 709 -29.13 -0.42 -18.13
C CYS A 709 -28.72 0.63 -17.09
N TRP A 710 -29.65 1.01 -16.21
CA TRP A 710 -29.41 2.04 -15.19
C TRP A 710 -29.15 1.43 -13.81
N VAL A 711 -28.01 1.77 -13.22
CA VAL A 711 -27.61 1.37 -11.86
C VAL A 711 -27.59 2.61 -10.96
N PRO A 712 -28.40 2.67 -9.89
CA PRO A 712 -28.34 3.76 -8.91
C PRO A 712 -27.19 3.55 -7.93
N LEU A 713 -26.34 4.56 -7.75
CA LEU A 713 -25.23 4.57 -6.80
C LEU A 713 -25.40 5.68 -5.76
N SER A 714 -25.02 5.40 -4.51
CA SER A 714 -24.85 6.44 -3.49
C SER A 714 -23.55 7.20 -3.75
N VAL A 715 -23.64 8.51 -3.95
CA VAL A 715 -22.44 9.34 -4.19
C VAL A 715 -21.59 9.41 -2.92
N ALA A 716 -22.23 9.54 -1.76
CA ALA A 716 -21.56 9.45 -0.47
C ALA A 716 -20.81 8.12 -0.29
N GLU A 717 -21.43 7.00 -0.66
CA GLU A 717 -20.77 5.69 -0.58
C GLU A 717 -19.64 5.55 -1.59
N MET A 718 -19.83 5.99 -2.82
CA MET A 718 -18.79 6.01 -3.86
C MET A 718 -17.56 6.81 -3.39
N ILE A 719 -17.77 8.00 -2.79
CA ILE A 719 -16.69 8.81 -2.21
C ILE A 719 -16.04 8.10 -1.03
N ARG A 720 -16.84 7.43 -0.18
CA ARG A 720 -16.34 6.66 0.98
C ARG A 720 -15.50 5.46 0.56
N VAL A 721 -15.95 4.65 -0.40
CA VAL A 721 -15.25 3.44 -0.90
C VAL A 721 -14.00 3.81 -1.71
N SER A 722 -14.05 4.93 -2.43
CA SER A 722 -12.87 5.49 -3.08
C SER A 722 -11.87 6.11 -2.08
N GLY A 723 -12.27 6.23 -0.81
CA GLY A 723 -11.44 6.76 0.27
C GLY A 723 -10.99 5.66 1.20
N ASN A 724 -9.71 5.63 1.51
CA ASN A 724 -9.24 4.76 2.58
C ASN A 724 -9.89 5.25 3.91
N VAL A 725 -10.92 4.57 4.42
CA VAL A 725 -11.34 4.53 5.85
C VAL A 725 -10.17 4.74 6.84
N GLY A 726 -10.03 6.00 7.27
CA GLY A 726 -8.96 6.45 8.16
C GLY A 726 -8.34 7.76 7.67
N LEU A 727 -8.42 7.99 6.36
CA LEU A 727 -8.21 9.27 5.70
C LEU A 727 -9.50 10.09 5.76
N ARG A 728 -9.37 11.41 5.86
CA ARG A 728 -10.55 12.29 5.87
C ARG A 728 -11.26 12.15 4.51
N MET A 729 -12.58 12.34 4.43
CA MET A 729 -13.33 12.37 3.14
C MET A 729 -12.69 13.28 2.05
N LYS A 730 -11.75 14.14 2.43
CA LYS A 730 -10.96 15.00 1.55
C LYS A 730 -9.91 14.23 0.72
N GLU A 731 -9.54 13.02 1.12
CA GLU A 731 -8.37 12.27 0.61
C GLU A 731 -8.76 11.03 -0.23
N SER A 732 -10.04 10.89 -0.63
CA SER A 732 -10.50 9.78 -1.49
C SER A 732 -10.25 10.01 -2.98
N ASP A 733 -10.04 8.94 -3.78
CA ASP A 733 -9.72 9.03 -5.23
C ASP A 733 -10.72 9.91 -6.01
N LEU A 734 -12.00 9.87 -5.62
CA LEU A 734 -13.09 10.62 -6.26
C LEU A 734 -13.47 11.91 -5.50
N SER A 735 -12.68 12.31 -4.50
CA SER A 735 -12.88 13.55 -3.74
C SER A 735 -12.52 14.77 -4.57
N ARG A 736 -13.45 15.73 -4.59
CA ARG A 736 -13.21 17.08 -5.17
C ARG A 736 -12.04 17.83 -4.54
N HIS A 737 -11.71 17.50 -3.29
CA HIS A 737 -10.64 18.19 -2.57
C HIS A 737 -9.26 17.85 -3.14
N LEU A 738 -9.06 16.63 -3.66
CA LEU A 738 -7.83 16.25 -4.36
C LEU A 738 -7.62 17.00 -5.68
N LYS A 739 -8.70 17.53 -6.26
CA LYS A 739 -8.66 18.37 -7.47
C LYS A 739 -8.63 19.88 -7.16
N GLY A 740 -8.36 20.26 -5.91
CA GLY A 740 -8.22 21.66 -5.50
C GLY A 740 -9.53 22.39 -5.18
N TYR A 741 -10.69 21.73 -5.29
CA TYR A 741 -11.98 22.34 -4.96
C TYR A 741 -12.24 22.27 -3.46
N GLN A 742 -12.10 23.40 -2.75
CA GLN A 742 -12.36 23.47 -1.30
C GLN A 742 -13.83 23.79 -0.96
N ASN A 743 -14.53 24.54 -1.83
CA ASN A 743 -15.92 24.96 -1.64
C ASN A 743 -16.69 24.82 -2.97
N GLY A 744 -17.96 24.42 -2.93
CA GLY A 744 -18.81 24.33 -4.12
C GLY A 744 -20.13 23.59 -3.85
N ALA A 745 -21.17 23.91 -4.61
CA ALA A 745 -22.45 23.21 -4.56
C ALA A 745 -22.34 21.94 -5.42
N ILE A 746 -22.02 20.80 -4.81
CA ILE A 746 -22.01 19.48 -5.46
C ILE A 746 -23.01 18.58 -4.76
N SER A 747 -23.60 17.63 -5.49
CA SER A 747 -24.52 16.63 -4.93
C SER A 747 -23.74 15.48 -4.28
N ASP A 748 -24.24 14.98 -3.16
CA ASP A 748 -23.74 13.78 -2.44
C ASP A 748 -24.82 12.70 -2.26
N ASP A 749 -25.98 12.86 -2.91
CA ASP A 749 -27.15 12.00 -2.77
C ASP A 749 -27.08 10.74 -3.67
N VAL A 750 -27.48 10.85 -4.93
CA VAL A 750 -27.65 9.70 -5.85
C VAL A 750 -27.08 10.00 -7.22
N LEU A 751 -26.42 9.01 -7.82
CA LEU A 751 -25.97 9.03 -9.21
C LEU A 751 -26.53 7.80 -9.94
N PHE A 752 -27.37 8.02 -10.94
CA PHE A 752 -27.73 6.95 -11.89
C PHE A 752 -26.66 6.83 -12.95
N VAL A 753 -26.09 5.64 -13.06
CA VAL A 753 -25.08 5.28 -14.06
C VAL A 753 -25.74 4.37 -15.09
N GLY A 754 -25.76 4.81 -16.34
CA GLY A 754 -26.39 4.11 -17.45
C GLY A 754 -25.35 3.47 -18.38
N PHE A 755 -25.57 2.22 -18.76
CA PHE A 755 -24.73 1.48 -19.69
C PHE A 755 -25.50 1.13 -20.96
N LYS A 756 -24.97 1.54 -22.12
CA LYS A 756 -25.51 1.17 -23.43
C LYS A 756 -24.45 1.33 -24.51
N GLU A 757 -24.25 0.30 -25.35
CA GLU A 757 -23.40 0.36 -26.55
C GLU A 757 -22.01 0.99 -26.29
N ASN A 758 -21.31 0.51 -25.25
CA ASN A 758 -20.01 1.03 -24.78
C ASN A 758 -19.99 2.50 -24.31
N ASN A 759 -21.16 3.12 -24.13
CA ASN A 759 -21.29 4.48 -23.59
C ASN A 759 -21.74 4.46 -22.13
N LEU A 760 -21.14 5.36 -21.36
CA LEU A 760 -21.48 5.64 -19.96
C LEU A 760 -22.36 6.90 -19.89
N TYR A 761 -23.56 6.76 -19.33
CA TYR A 761 -24.49 7.86 -19.11
C TYR A 761 -24.55 8.21 -17.62
N LEU A 762 -24.47 9.50 -17.29
CA LEU A 762 -24.53 9.96 -15.89
C LEU A 762 -25.75 10.86 -15.68
N LEU A 763 -26.59 10.48 -14.72
CA LEU A 763 -27.77 11.20 -14.29
C LEU A 763 -27.75 11.41 -12.76
N PRO A 764 -27.15 12.51 -12.28
CA PRO A 764 -27.21 12.89 -10.88
C PRO A 764 -28.63 13.25 -10.42
N LEU A 765 -28.94 12.90 -9.18
CA LEU A 765 -30.19 13.20 -8.50
C LEU A 765 -29.87 13.77 -7.11
N GLU A 766 -30.37 14.99 -6.86
CA GLU A 766 -30.28 15.67 -5.57
C GLU A 766 -31.68 15.77 -4.95
N VAL A 767 -31.76 15.50 -3.65
CA VAL A 767 -33.00 15.50 -2.88
C VAL A 767 -32.96 16.61 -1.84
N LYS A 768 -34.02 17.42 -1.79
CA LYS A 768 -34.20 18.44 -0.75
C LYS A 768 -35.42 18.18 0.08
N THR A 769 -35.21 17.92 1.37
CA THR A 769 -36.30 17.77 2.35
C THR A 769 -36.46 19.03 3.20
N GLY A 770 -37.64 19.66 3.15
CA GLY A 770 -37.98 20.84 3.93
C GLY A 770 -39.36 21.41 3.58
N ALA A 771 -39.87 22.37 4.36
CA ALA A 771 -41.17 23.01 4.09
C ALA A 771 -41.14 23.94 2.87
N ARG A 772 -39.97 24.50 2.53
CA ARG A 772 -39.69 25.30 1.32
C ARG A 772 -38.32 24.89 0.75
N PRO A 773 -38.24 23.76 0.03
CA PRO A 773 -36.99 23.30 -0.55
C PRO A 773 -36.52 24.20 -1.71
N ASP A 774 -35.22 24.49 -1.77
CA ASP A 774 -34.60 25.25 -2.87
C ASP A 774 -34.18 24.30 -4.01
N TYR A 775 -35.09 24.06 -4.94
CA TYR A 775 -34.84 23.20 -6.10
C TYR A 775 -33.84 23.81 -7.10
N ASN A 776 -33.67 25.14 -7.10
CA ASN A 776 -32.69 25.78 -7.99
C ASN A 776 -31.26 25.48 -7.51
N TYR A 777 -31.03 25.54 -6.21
CA TYR A 777 -29.76 25.13 -5.63
C TYR A 777 -29.50 23.63 -5.82
N ALA A 778 -30.53 22.78 -5.63
CA ALA A 778 -30.43 21.35 -5.88
C ALA A 778 -30.05 21.03 -7.34
N GLY A 779 -30.66 21.72 -8.30
CA GLY A 779 -30.31 21.59 -9.72
C GLY A 779 -28.88 22.03 -10.03
N ARG A 780 -28.33 23.02 -9.30
CA ARG A 780 -26.91 23.39 -9.42
C ARG A 780 -26.00 22.27 -8.88
N GLN A 781 -26.31 21.71 -7.71
CA GLN A 781 -25.55 20.60 -7.13
C GLN A 781 -25.46 19.38 -8.05
N ALA A 782 -26.60 18.97 -8.63
CA ALA A 782 -26.65 17.85 -9.56
C ALA A 782 -25.85 18.13 -10.85
N ARG A 783 -25.95 19.34 -11.40
CA ARG A 783 -25.18 19.73 -12.61
C ARG A 783 -23.69 19.79 -12.34
N GLU A 784 -23.26 20.30 -11.20
CA GLU A 784 -21.85 20.33 -10.82
C GLU A 784 -21.29 18.92 -10.59
N LEU A 785 -22.06 18.00 -10.00
CA LEU A 785 -21.63 16.60 -9.89
C LEU A 785 -21.43 15.97 -11.28
N LYS A 786 -22.39 16.19 -12.20
CA LYS A 786 -22.27 15.72 -13.58
C LYS A 786 -21.03 16.30 -14.25
N ARG A 787 -20.84 17.62 -14.14
CA ARG A 787 -19.69 18.33 -14.72
C ARG A 787 -18.38 17.75 -14.18
N TYR A 788 -18.25 17.63 -12.86
CA TYR A 788 -17.06 17.11 -12.19
C TYR A 788 -16.71 15.68 -12.67
N LEU A 789 -17.69 14.77 -12.64
CA LEU A 789 -17.46 13.39 -13.07
C LEU A 789 -17.13 13.29 -14.56
N GLN A 790 -17.81 14.05 -15.42
CA GLN A 790 -17.60 14.00 -16.86
C GLN A 790 -16.31 14.71 -17.30
N GLN A 791 -16.00 15.89 -16.75
CA GLN A 791 -14.91 16.73 -17.24
C GLN A 791 -13.60 16.50 -16.49
N ASP A 792 -13.65 16.22 -15.18
CA ASP A 792 -12.45 16.24 -14.34
C ASP A 792 -11.98 14.83 -13.95
N ILE A 793 -12.88 13.83 -13.98
CA ILE A 793 -12.60 12.48 -13.46
C ILE A 793 -12.65 11.40 -14.55
N LEU A 794 -13.78 11.18 -15.21
CA LEU A 794 -14.00 10.00 -16.07
C LEU A 794 -13.80 10.27 -17.57
N GLY A 795 -14.12 11.48 -18.04
CA GLY A 795 -14.07 11.82 -19.47
C GLY A 795 -12.68 12.07 -20.06
N PRO A 796 -11.68 12.61 -19.32
CA PRO A 796 -10.34 12.79 -19.89
C PRO A 796 -9.71 11.46 -20.32
N GLN A 797 -8.89 11.51 -21.37
CA GLN A 797 -8.11 10.35 -21.85
C GLN A 797 -6.70 10.37 -21.25
N THR A 798 -6.61 10.50 -19.93
CA THR A 798 -5.36 10.48 -19.16
C THR A 798 -5.22 9.17 -18.39
N LEU A 799 -4.01 8.83 -17.93
CA LEU A 799 -3.79 7.66 -17.07
C LEU A 799 -4.67 7.75 -15.81
N ALA A 800 -4.71 8.90 -15.14
CA ALA A 800 -5.54 9.08 -13.94
C ALA A 800 -7.02 8.77 -14.22
N SER A 801 -7.56 9.28 -15.33
CA SER A 801 -8.95 9.01 -15.71
C SER A 801 -9.19 7.57 -16.15
N GLN A 802 -8.20 6.87 -16.70
CA GLN A 802 -8.27 5.43 -16.95
C GLN A 802 -8.35 4.64 -15.63
N LEU A 803 -7.51 4.98 -14.65
CA LEU A 803 -7.53 4.38 -13.31
C LEU A 803 -8.86 4.66 -12.60
N TYR A 804 -9.35 5.91 -12.63
CA TYR A 804 -10.64 6.26 -12.01
C TYR A 804 -11.82 5.57 -12.69
N ARG A 805 -11.81 5.40 -14.03
CA ARG A 805 -12.84 4.61 -14.71
C ARG A 805 -12.83 3.15 -14.26
N ALA A 806 -11.65 2.56 -14.13
CA ALA A 806 -11.49 1.19 -13.68
C ALA A 806 -11.97 0.97 -12.23
N LEU A 807 -11.76 1.96 -11.35
CA LEU A 807 -12.25 1.95 -9.98
C LEU A 807 -13.74 2.29 -9.87
N PHE A 808 -14.25 3.14 -10.76
CA PHE A 808 -15.66 3.54 -10.80
C PHE A 808 -16.56 2.42 -11.35
N TYR A 809 -16.07 1.65 -12.31
CA TYR A 809 -16.76 0.49 -12.88
C TYR A 809 -15.73 -0.59 -13.25
N PRO A 810 -15.58 -1.64 -12.42
CA PRO A 810 -14.70 -2.74 -12.74
C PRO A 810 -15.25 -3.55 -13.92
N PRO A 811 -14.51 -3.72 -15.03
CA PRO A 811 -14.93 -4.58 -16.14
C PRO A 811 -15.05 -6.03 -15.64
N GLY A 812 -16.29 -6.53 -15.57
CA GLY A 812 -16.61 -7.84 -15.00
C GLY A 812 -18.05 -7.96 -14.51
N ILE A 813 -18.70 -6.82 -14.25
CA ILE A 813 -20.15 -6.79 -14.02
C ILE A 813 -20.84 -6.91 -15.37
N ASN A 814 -21.09 -8.15 -15.82
CA ASN A 814 -22.12 -8.38 -16.82
C ASN A 814 -23.43 -7.79 -16.29
N ALA A 815 -23.84 -6.65 -16.85
CA ALA A 815 -25.22 -6.21 -16.77
C ALA A 815 -26.04 -7.24 -17.56
N GLY A 816 -26.53 -8.25 -16.84
CA GLY A 816 -27.57 -9.15 -17.32
C GLY A 816 -28.88 -8.41 -17.55
#